data_AF-A0A2T2RJ52-F1
#
_entry.id   AF-A0A2T2RJ52-F1
#
_cell.length_a   1.000
_cell.length_b   1.000
_cell.length_c   1.000
_cell.angle_alpha   90.00
_cell.angle_beta   90.00
_cell.angle_gamma   90.00
#
_symmetry.space_group_name_H-M   'P 1'
#
loop_
_entity.id
_entity.type
_entity.pdbx_description
1 polymer ?
#
loop_
_entity_poly.entity_id
_entity_poly.type
_entity_poly.pdbx_seq_one_letter_code
_entity_poly.pdbx_strand_id
1 'polypeptide(L)'
;MSSNAGSSDTSELVAVLVVTDGAPWLSEALAALRRQDADLTVVAVDNASTDATPDLLAEAVPEAHRLRLSERVGFGRAVAAAVTRTVAGRADRLLLVHEDLLLAPDATSALSAALDADASLGIVGCKLRGWSDEPVLVEFGQTVDAFGRVESTLEPGEIDQGQHDEDRETFAVSTAGMMVRRRVLAEIGGFDARYELFREDLDLCWRARVAGWRVEVAPEAVGYHLGAASGGFRHLGRPSRARELAERHTVATALKNYRASRVLGLLPVAVALGAAKILAFVALRRFAEAGAVTRAYAWNLAQLPLTLRRRRRVQARRRVSDQRVTALFVPGLPRLRTYGEAIASWVAGGTTRALPREDADGALDALAGWRAWARWGVAHPAVVVGALLAVVYAVGVAGLLGPGVLRGATVAPWPDSPAAFFVAAFAPLESSALATGTIGSPAPALLGVLSGLSLGNGWLASRLLVLGALPVAWLTALRAGRVLTLRPVPRVIGATLYAVSPAVVDPLADGRVGGLAVAALLPAALALTVALVDAGDDARARVWHTGGLLVLTLAALGSLAPSALPVVAAGLVLAAGAGMTAGRRRAQVSRLAVAVAAGVGPLVPWLVGLVQAGWAEAVPAGSLEPTAWWQALTGMPGGAPMVGGAAGIATAVAVAAVAVAAVATGLRQWPSVVAGLGLVAVGAGGLAWLATELDITAVSPAALLIAA
;
A
#
# COMPACT_ATOMS: atom_id res chain seq x y z
N MET A 1 -21.07 -15.88 75.57
CA MET A 1 -20.66 -16.80 74.48
C MET A 1 -20.68 -15.99 73.20
N SER A 2 -19.49 -15.54 72.79
CA SER A 2 -19.29 -14.68 71.63
C SER A 2 -19.47 -15.50 70.35
N SER A 3 -20.42 -15.13 69.51
CA SER A 3 -20.65 -15.73 68.20
C SER A 3 -19.53 -15.30 67.26
N ASN A 4 -18.77 -16.29 66.82
CA ASN A 4 -17.71 -16.21 65.83
C ASN A 4 -18.30 -15.72 64.50
N ALA A 5 -18.16 -14.42 64.21
CA ALA A 5 -18.40 -13.88 62.88
C ALA A 5 -17.27 -14.38 61.99
N GLY A 6 -17.57 -15.38 61.16
CA GLY A 6 -16.68 -15.80 60.09
C GLY A 6 -16.40 -14.61 59.18
N SER A 7 -15.15 -14.18 59.14
CA SER A 7 -14.62 -13.30 58.11
C SER A 7 -14.91 -13.94 56.75
N SER A 8 -15.79 -13.34 55.96
CA SER A 8 -15.88 -13.64 54.54
C SER A 8 -14.50 -13.44 53.94
N ASP A 9 -13.98 -14.49 53.29
CA ASP A 9 -12.73 -14.53 52.56
C ASP A 9 -12.86 -13.67 51.29
N THR A 10 -12.92 -12.34 51.46
CA THR A 10 -12.95 -11.40 50.34
C THR A 10 -11.55 -11.35 49.75
N SER A 11 -11.37 -12.10 48.65
CA SER A 11 -10.20 -12.06 47.80
C SER A 11 -9.80 -10.60 47.51
N GLU A 12 -8.63 -10.16 47.95
CA GLU A 12 -8.19 -8.76 47.77
C GLU A 12 -8.03 -8.46 46.27
N LEU A 13 -8.72 -7.41 45.78
CA LEU A 13 -8.63 -6.94 44.40
C LEU A 13 -7.68 -5.74 44.33
N VAL A 14 -6.63 -5.85 43.50
CA VAL A 14 -5.64 -4.78 43.33
C VAL A 14 -5.66 -4.26 41.90
N ALA A 15 -5.87 -2.95 41.73
CA ALA A 15 -5.62 -2.24 40.49
C ALA A 15 -4.14 -1.85 40.39
N VAL A 16 -3.48 -2.26 39.32
CA VAL A 16 -2.12 -1.83 38.96
C VAL A 16 -2.24 -0.79 37.85
N LEU A 17 -2.08 0.48 38.22
CA LEU A 17 -2.09 1.63 37.33
C LEU A 17 -0.66 1.96 36.91
N VAL A 18 -0.29 1.74 35.66
CA VAL A 18 1.03 2.13 35.13
C VAL A 18 0.90 3.46 34.41
N VAL A 19 1.73 4.44 34.74
CA VAL A 19 1.63 5.81 34.21
C VAL A 19 2.95 6.25 33.59
N THR A 20 2.92 6.84 32.39
CA THR A 20 4.12 7.34 31.69
C THR A 20 3.88 8.71 31.06
N ASP A 21 4.16 9.83 31.74
CA ASP A 21 3.72 11.16 31.31
C ASP A 21 2.21 11.20 31.03
N GLY A 22 1.41 10.94 32.08
CA GLY A 22 -0.05 10.83 32.00
C GLY A 22 -0.79 12.07 32.48
N ALA A 23 -0.10 13.18 32.78
CA ALA A 23 -0.72 14.35 33.40
C ALA A 23 -2.02 14.86 32.72
N PRO A 24 -2.18 14.79 31.38
CA PRO A 24 -3.41 15.24 30.73
C PRO A 24 -4.68 14.41 31.01
N TRP A 25 -4.56 13.18 31.51
CA TRP A 25 -5.68 12.22 31.63
C TRP A 25 -5.80 11.58 33.02
N LEU A 26 -4.70 11.61 33.78
CA LEU A 26 -4.53 10.84 35.00
C LEU A 26 -5.53 11.22 36.10
N SER A 27 -5.90 12.49 36.21
CA SER A 27 -6.84 12.98 37.22
C SER A 27 -8.23 12.35 37.05
N GLU A 28 -8.71 12.29 35.82
CA GLU A 28 -9.97 11.66 35.43
C GLU A 28 -9.92 10.15 35.63
N ALA A 29 -8.82 9.50 35.25
CA ALA A 29 -8.62 8.06 35.45
C ALA A 29 -8.63 7.69 36.95
N LEU A 30 -7.92 8.45 37.79
CA LEU A 30 -7.92 8.28 39.25
C LEU A 30 -9.30 8.57 39.87
N ALA A 31 -10.05 9.55 39.35
CA ALA A 31 -11.42 9.80 39.76
C ALA A 31 -12.36 8.65 39.37
N ALA A 32 -12.16 8.00 38.21
CA ALA A 32 -12.92 6.83 37.79
C ALA A 32 -12.61 5.60 38.67
N LEU A 33 -11.34 5.39 39.03
CA LEU A 33 -10.94 4.31 39.95
C LEU A 33 -11.51 4.47 41.36
N ARG A 34 -11.58 5.70 41.88
CA ARG A 34 -12.17 5.98 43.20
C ARG A 34 -13.68 5.77 43.27
N ARG A 35 -14.37 5.78 42.12
CA ARG A 35 -15.82 5.58 42.02
C ARG A 35 -16.24 4.13 41.83
N GLN A 36 -15.28 3.20 41.84
CA GLN A 36 -15.58 1.78 41.70
C GLN A 36 -16.37 1.27 42.91
N ASP A 37 -17.29 0.34 42.65
CA ASP A 37 -18.17 -0.25 43.65
C ASP A 37 -17.51 -1.39 44.46
N ALA A 38 -16.44 -1.98 43.93
CA ALA A 38 -15.63 -2.99 44.62
C ALA A 38 -14.60 -2.36 45.58
N ASP A 39 -14.25 -3.09 46.65
CA ASP A 39 -13.12 -2.75 47.52
C ASP A 39 -11.81 -2.91 46.75
N LEU A 40 -11.33 -1.81 46.20
CA LEU A 40 -10.24 -1.75 45.24
C LEU A 40 -9.02 -1.05 45.84
N THR A 41 -7.92 -1.79 45.98
CA THR A 41 -6.62 -1.18 46.31
C THR A 41 -5.91 -0.76 45.04
N VAL A 42 -5.65 0.55 44.89
CA VAL A 42 -4.91 1.09 43.74
C VAL A 42 -3.42 1.16 44.05
N VAL A 43 -2.61 0.45 43.27
CA VAL A 43 -1.15 0.53 43.22
C VAL A 43 -0.74 1.29 41.97
N ALA A 44 -0.16 2.47 42.13
CA ALA A 44 0.30 3.29 41.02
C ALA A 44 1.80 3.12 40.78
N VAL A 45 2.19 2.88 39.52
CA VAL A 45 3.57 2.79 39.06
C VAL A 45 3.88 3.97 38.15
N ASP A 46 4.64 4.94 38.67
CA ASP A 46 5.24 5.99 37.84
C ASP A 46 6.44 5.41 37.08
N ASN A 47 6.28 5.26 35.76
CA ASN A 47 7.27 4.71 34.85
C ASN A 47 8.26 5.79 34.37
N ALA A 48 8.91 6.46 35.33
CA ALA A 48 9.86 7.55 35.09
C ALA A 48 9.28 8.72 34.27
N SER A 49 8.11 9.20 34.69
CA SER A 49 7.47 10.39 34.13
C SER A 49 8.28 11.66 34.40
N THR A 50 8.15 12.60 33.48
CA THR A 50 8.88 13.88 33.43
C THR A 50 7.96 15.10 33.44
N ASP A 51 6.65 14.88 33.45
CA ASP A 51 5.61 15.89 33.59
C ASP A 51 5.09 15.96 35.04
N ALA A 52 3.90 16.55 35.25
CA ALA A 52 3.26 16.67 36.57
C ALA A 52 2.71 15.35 37.14
N THR A 53 2.88 14.21 36.46
CA THR A 53 2.40 12.89 36.92
C THR A 53 2.83 12.55 38.36
N PRO A 54 4.10 12.73 38.78
CA PRO A 54 4.52 12.34 40.13
C PRO A 54 3.76 13.10 41.23
N ASP A 55 3.46 14.38 41.00
CA ASP A 55 2.75 15.23 41.95
C ASP A 55 1.27 14.83 42.04
N LEU A 56 0.63 14.59 40.89
CA LEU A 56 -0.76 14.09 40.82
C LEU A 56 -0.91 12.73 41.52
N LEU A 57 0.05 11.82 41.35
CA LEU A 57 0.04 10.54 42.06
C LEU A 57 0.25 10.73 43.56
N ALA A 58 1.12 11.66 43.97
CA ALA A 58 1.38 11.93 45.38
C ALA A 58 0.15 12.46 46.13
N GLU A 59 -0.67 13.25 45.45
CA GLU A 59 -1.94 13.79 45.98
C GLU A 59 -3.03 12.71 46.09
N ALA A 60 -3.13 11.80 45.11
CA ALA A 60 -4.28 10.92 44.96
C ALA A 60 -4.11 9.49 45.52
N VAL A 61 -2.88 8.97 45.59
CA VAL A 61 -2.60 7.56 45.96
C VAL A 61 -1.68 7.54 47.18
N PRO A 62 -1.92 6.75 48.25
CA PRO A 62 -1.04 6.72 49.43
C PRO A 62 0.39 6.27 49.11
N GLU A 63 1.39 6.77 49.87
CA GLU A 63 2.81 6.46 49.66
C GLU A 63 3.11 4.96 49.62
N ALA A 64 2.47 4.18 50.49
CA ALA A 64 2.63 2.73 50.55
C ALA A 64 2.23 2.00 49.25
N HIS A 65 1.38 2.61 48.42
CA HIS A 65 0.88 2.03 47.17
C HIS A 65 1.43 2.74 45.92
N ARG A 66 2.40 3.64 46.09
CA ARG A 66 3.08 4.31 44.97
C ARG A 66 4.46 3.69 44.74
N LEU A 67 4.77 3.41 43.48
CA LEU A 67 6.08 2.96 43.05
C LEU A 67 6.60 3.86 41.94
N ARG A 68 7.72 4.53 42.18
CA ARG A 68 8.44 5.28 41.13
C ARG A 68 9.62 4.47 40.60
N LEU A 69 9.70 4.33 39.28
CA LEU A 69 10.81 3.68 38.59
C LEU A 69 11.89 4.70 38.22
N SER A 70 13.15 4.27 38.24
CA SER A 70 14.32 5.11 37.92
C SER A 70 14.54 5.31 36.42
N GLU A 71 13.97 4.42 35.60
CA GLU A 71 14.06 4.44 34.14
C GLU A 71 12.73 4.02 33.53
N ARG A 72 12.47 4.46 32.29
CA ARG A 72 11.31 4.01 31.53
C ARG A 72 11.48 2.57 31.11
N VAL A 73 10.52 1.74 31.45
CA VAL A 73 10.48 0.32 31.08
C VAL A 73 9.17 0.00 30.36
N GLY A 74 9.11 -1.15 29.69
CA GLY A 74 7.86 -1.59 29.07
C GLY A 74 6.79 -1.94 30.12
N PHE A 75 5.53 -1.83 29.73
CA PHE A 75 4.35 -2.01 30.60
C PHE A 75 4.46 -3.27 31.48
N GLY A 76 4.80 -4.41 30.88
CA GLY A 76 4.94 -5.67 31.60
C GLY A 76 6.03 -5.69 32.68
N ARG A 77 7.13 -4.92 32.51
CA ARG A 77 8.16 -4.75 33.55
C ARG A 77 7.65 -3.88 34.69
N ALA A 78 6.89 -2.83 34.39
CA ALA A 78 6.29 -1.96 35.40
C ALA A 78 5.28 -2.73 36.26
N VAL A 79 4.40 -3.52 35.62
CA VAL A 79 3.47 -4.43 36.32
C VAL A 79 4.22 -5.43 37.19
N ALA A 80 5.27 -6.08 36.68
CA ALA A 80 6.06 -7.02 37.47
C ALA A 80 6.70 -6.36 38.70
N ALA A 81 7.14 -5.10 38.58
CA ALA A 81 7.70 -4.34 39.69
C ALA A 81 6.64 -4.04 40.78
N ALA A 82 5.42 -3.65 40.38
CA ALA A 82 4.29 -3.51 41.31
C ALA A 82 3.98 -4.83 42.01
N VAL A 83 3.74 -5.89 41.24
CA VAL A 83 3.38 -7.21 41.80
C VAL A 83 4.43 -7.71 42.80
N THR A 84 5.72 -7.46 42.54
CA THR A 84 6.80 -7.87 43.45
C THR A 84 6.90 -7.01 44.71
N ARG A 85 6.63 -5.70 44.62
CA ARG A 85 6.89 -4.73 45.72
C ARG A 85 5.70 -4.44 46.61
N THR A 86 4.47 -4.54 46.10
CA THR A 86 3.26 -4.15 46.85
C THR A 86 2.29 -5.30 47.04
N VAL A 87 2.19 -6.23 46.09
CA VAL A 87 1.04 -7.16 45.99
C VAL A 87 1.34 -8.62 46.39
N ALA A 88 2.59 -8.95 46.72
CA ALA A 88 3.07 -10.34 46.70
C ALA A 88 2.38 -11.32 47.67
N GLY A 89 1.61 -10.87 48.65
CA GLY A 89 1.00 -11.74 49.66
C GLY A 89 -0.51 -11.97 49.58
N ARG A 90 -1.31 -11.01 49.06
CA ARG A 90 -2.73 -10.95 49.44
C ARG A 90 -3.76 -10.91 48.31
N ALA A 91 -3.42 -10.45 47.11
CA ALA A 91 -4.41 -10.33 46.02
C ALA A 91 -4.58 -11.61 45.21
N ASP A 92 -5.81 -12.04 44.95
CA ASP A 92 -6.08 -13.21 44.09
C ASP A 92 -6.24 -12.85 42.61
N ARG A 93 -6.59 -11.59 42.34
CA ARG A 93 -6.80 -11.03 41.01
C ARG A 93 -6.21 -9.62 40.93
N LEU A 94 -5.67 -9.31 39.75
CA LEU A 94 -5.07 -8.02 39.43
C LEU A 94 -5.88 -7.38 38.31
N LEU A 95 -6.30 -6.14 38.51
CA LEU A 95 -6.85 -5.30 37.46
C LEU A 95 -5.73 -4.43 36.88
N LEU A 96 -5.41 -4.60 35.61
CA LEU A 96 -4.44 -3.77 34.90
C LEU A 96 -5.19 -2.58 34.29
N VAL A 97 -4.68 -1.37 34.58
CA VAL A 97 -5.32 -0.11 34.18
C VAL A 97 -4.30 0.80 33.52
N HIS A 98 -4.65 1.38 32.38
CA HIS A 98 -3.87 2.44 31.72
C HIS A 98 -4.24 3.81 32.28
N GLU A 99 -3.31 4.77 32.19
CA GLU A 99 -3.48 6.14 32.68
C GLU A 99 -4.55 6.97 31.96
N ASP A 100 -5.04 6.48 30.83
CA ASP A 100 -6.02 7.10 29.95
C ASP A 100 -7.29 6.24 29.78
N LEU A 101 -7.55 5.37 30.77
CA LEU A 101 -8.79 4.61 30.89
C LEU A 101 -9.69 5.19 32.00
N LEU A 102 -10.94 5.48 31.65
CA LEU A 102 -12.00 5.81 32.60
C LEU A 102 -12.92 4.59 32.77
N LEU A 103 -12.86 3.90 33.90
CA LEU A 103 -13.76 2.79 34.19
C LEU A 103 -15.16 3.30 34.58
N ALA A 104 -16.21 2.65 34.06
CA ALA A 104 -17.56 2.82 34.59
C ALA A 104 -17.63 2.33 36.05
N PRO A 105 -18.51 2.90 36.91
CA PRO A 105 -18.53 2.62 38.35
C PRO A 105 -18.66 1.14 38.73
N ASP A 106 -19.33 0.35 37.91
CA ASP A 106 -19.66 -1.07 38.11
C ASP A 106 -18.70 -2.03 37.37
N ALA A 107 -17.71 -1.50 36.65
CA ALA A 107 -16.85 -2.31 35.79
C ALA A 107 -16.02 -3.33 36.58
N THR A 108 -15.50 -2.96 37.74
CA THR A 108 -14.71 -3.88 38.60
C THR A 108 -15.53 -5.04 39.13
N SER A 109 -16.77 -4.80 39.55
CA SER A 109 -17.68 -5.86 39.98
C SER A 109 -18.08 -6.77 38.83
N ALA A 110 -18.37 -6.21 37.64
CA ALA A 110 -18.66 -7.00 36.44
C ALA A 110 -17.50 -7.93 36.03
N LEU A 111 -16.26 -7.42 36.01
CA LEU A 111 -15.07 -8.23 35.73
C LEU A 111 -14.85 -9.32 36.79
N SER A 112 -15.06 -8.98 38.06
CA SER A 112 -14.92 -9.92 39.17
C SER A 112 -15.95 -11.03 39.08
N ALA A 113 -17.21 -10.69 38.81
CA ALA A 113 -18.30 -11.64 38.62
C ALA A 113 -18.03 -12.60 37.45
N ALA A 114 -17.52 -12.09 36.32
CA ALA A 114 -17.14 -12.92 35.18
C ALA A 114 -16.05 -13.95 35.55
N LEU A 115 -15.01 -13.53 36.27
CA LEU A 115 -13.99 -14.47 36.76
C LEU A 115 -14.59 -15.47 37.75
N ASP A 116 -15.44 -15.04 38.67
CA ASP A 116 -15.98 -15.92 39.71
C ASP A 116 -16.97 -16.96 39.15
N ALA A 117 -17.65 -16.63 38.04
CA ALA A 117 -18.56 -17.55 37.35
C ALA A 117 -17.86 -18.76 36.70
N ASP A 118 -16.61 -18.61 36.26
CA ASP A 118 -15.87 -19.69 35.60
C ASP A 118 -14.42 -19.82 36.11
N ALA A 119 -14.16 -20.93 36.79
CA ALA A 119 -12.82 -21.25 37.28
C ALA A 119 -11.79 -21.52 36.18
N SER A 120 -12.22 -21.76 34.93
CA SER A 120 -11.37 -21.91 33.74
C SER A 120 -11.08 -20.58 33.02
N LEU A 121 -11.80 -19.50 33.37
CA LEU A 121 -11.52 -18.15 32.91
C LEU A 121 -10.32 -17.57 33.65
N GLY A 122 -9.26 -17.25 32.89
CA GLY A 122 -8.01 -16.76 33.45
C GLY A 122 -7.82 -15.25 33.34
N ILE A 123 -8.35 -14.66 32.25
CA ILE A 123 -8.22 -13.26 31.89
C ILE A 123 -9.57 -12.78 31.37
N VAL A 124 -10.03 -11.62 31.84
CA VAL A 124 -11.22 -10.94 31.32
C VAL A 124 -10.92 -9.47 31.07
N GLY A 125 -11.44 -8.90 29.99
CA GLY A 125 -11.26 -7.49 29.63
C GLY A 125 -12.58 -6.71 29.59
N CYS A 126 -12.48 -5.39 29.68
CA CYS A 126 -13.60 -4.48 29.49
C CYS A 126 -14.06 -4.38 28.02
N LYS A 127 -15.33 -4.02 27.83
CA LYS A 127 -15.83 -3.40 26.60
C LYS A 127 -15.33 -1.95 26.55
N LEU A 128 -14.50 -1.60 25.56
CA LEU A 128 -13.85 -0.30 25.47
C LEU A 128 -14.56 0.63 24.48
N ARG A 129 -14.93 1.81 24.96
CA ARG A 129 -15.51 2.92 24.18
C ARG A 129 -14.54 4.09 24.08
N GLY A 130 -14.76 4.98 23.11
CA GLY A 130 -14.00 6.22 23.00
C GLY A 130 -14.35 7.22 24.11
N TRP A 131 -13.49 8.21 24.35
CA TRP A 131 -13.75 9.32 25.30
C TRP A 131 -14.84 10.31 24.83
N SER A 132 -15.44 10.10 23.67
CA SER A 132 -16.51 10.94 23.13
C SER A 132 -17.84 10.71 23.85
N ASP A 133 -18.73 11.71 23.80
CA ASP A 133 -20.11 11.57 24.26
C ASP A 133 -20.90 10.54 23.43
N GLU A 134 -20.49 10.33 22.18
CA GLU A 134 -21.04 9.28 21.33
C GLU A 134 -20.46 7.92 21.76
N PRO A 135 -21.31 6.87 21.95
CA PRO A 135 -20.88 5.58 22.49
C PRO A 135 -20.20 4.72 21.41
N VAL A 136 -19.14 5.26 20.81
CA VAL A 136 -18.35 4.57 19.77
C VAL A 136 -17.51 3.47 20.43
N LEU A 137 -17.62 2.24 19.94
CA LEU A 137 -16.75 1.14 20.34
C LEU A 137 -15.35 1.33 19.76
N VAL A 138 -14.34 1.20 20.62
CA VAL A 138 -12.93 1.25 20.24
C VAL A 138 -12.33 -0.15 20.28
N GLU A 139 -12.70 -0.98 21.26
CA GLU A 139 -12.27 -2.38 21.32
C GLU A 139 -13.31 -3.25 22.03
N PHE A 140 -13.61 -4.41 21.44
CA PHE A 140 -14.42 -5.47 22.04
C PHE A 140 -13.65 -6.79 21.93
N GLY A 141 -12.53 -6.84 22.63
CA GLY A 141 -11.52 -7.88 22.46
C GLY A 141 -10.81 -7.79 21.11
N GLN A 142 -9.90 -8.73 20.89
CA GLN A 142 -8.98 -8.75 19.76
C GLN A 142 -8.93 -10.17 19.18
N THR A 143 -8.88 -10.27 17.87
CA THR A 143 -8.52 -11.50 17.15
C THR A 143 -7.22 -11.31 16.37
N VAL A 144 -6.70 -12.37 15.76
CA VAL A 144 -5.50 -12.30 14.93
C VAL A 144 -5.65 -13.07 13.63
N ASP A 145 -4.79 -12.74 12.67
CA ASP A 145 -4.56 -13.58 11.51
C ASP A 145 -3.57 -14.73 11.79
N ALA A 146 -3.37 -15.59 10.78
CA ALA A 146 -2.45 -16.73 10.88
C ALA A 146 -0.99 -16.33 11.23
N PHE A 147 -0.59 -15.08 11.02
CA PHE A 147 0.75 -14.57 11.29
C PHE A 147 0.82 -13.74 12.59
N GLY A 148 -0.28 -13.70 13.36
CA GLY A 148 -0.36 -13.00 14.64
C GLY A 148 -0.62 -11.49 14.55
N ARG A 149 -0.97 -10.94 13.37
CA ARG A 149 -1.42 -9.54 13.29
C ARG A 149 -2.77 -9.43 13.97
N VAL A 150 -2.91 -8.47 14.88
CA VAL A 150 -4.20 -8.18 15.50
C VAL A 150 -5.15 -7.60 14.47
N GLU A 151 -6.36 -8.11 14.49
CA GLU A 151 -7.52 -7.56 13.79
C GLU A 151 -8.56 -7.21 14.85
N SER A 152 -9.26 -6.11 14.62
CA SER A 152 -10.45 -5.78 15.37
C SER A 152 -11.62 -6.65 14.92
N THR A 153 -12.48 -7.01 15.86
CA THR A 153 -13.79 -7.62 15.60
C THR A 153 -14.84 -6.58 15.22
N LEU A 154 -14.55 -5.29 15.42
CA LEU A 154 -15.46 -4.17 15.27
C LEU A 154 -15.33 -3.47 13.92
N GLU A 155 -16.45 -2.92 13.45
CA GLU A 155 -16.50 -2.00 12.32
C GLU A 155 -15.92 -0.61 12.68
N PRO A 156 -15.21 0.06 11.75
CA PRO A 156 -14.69 1.40 12.01
C PRO A 156 -15.81 2.39 12.36
N GLY A 157 -15.76 2.96 13.57
CA GLY A 157 -16.77 3.90 14.05
C GLY A 157 -18.08 3.22 14.47
N GLU A 158 -18.04 1.93 14.76
CA GLU A 158 -19.20 1.18 15.25
C GLU A 158 -19.75 1.79 16.55
N ILE A 159 -21.07 2.00 16.58
CA ILE A 159 -21.77 2.54 17.75
C ILE A 159 -22.23 1.39 18.64
N ASP A 160 -22.01 1.51 19.95
CA ASP A 160 -22.50 0.56 20.94
C ASP A 160 -24.00 0.73 21.16
N GLN A 161 -24.77 -0.20 20.61
CA GLN A 161 -26.22 -0.34 20.78
C GLN A 161 -26.57 -1.63 21.53
N GLY A 162 -25.60 -2.27 22.18
CA GLY A 162 -25.75 -3.56 22.85
C GLY A 162 -25.65 -4.79 21.92
N GLN A 163 -25.23 -4.62 20.67
CA GLN A 163 -25.11 -5.71 19.68
C GLN A 163 -24.09 -6.79 20.07
N HIS A 164 -23.18 -6.48 21.00
CA HIS A 164 -22.15 -7.39 21.51
C HIS A 164 -22.39 -7.82 22.97
N ASP A 165 -23.55 -7.50 23.56
CA ASP A 165 -23.79 -7.78 24.99
C ASP A 165 -23.93 -9.28 25.30
N GLU A 166 -24.16 -10.12 24.29
CA GLU A 166 -24.18 -11.58 24.41
C GLU A 166 -22.82 -12.22 24.07
N ASP A 167 -21.91 -11.48 23.43
CA ASP A 167 -20.60 -11.99 23.02
C ASP A 167 -19.63 -11.95 24.21
N ARG A 168 -18.91 -13.06 24.46
CA ARG A 168 -17.92 -13.11 25.55
C ARG A 168 -16.57 -13.64 25.11
N GLU A 169 -16.52 -14.67 24.27
CA GLU A 169 -15.25 -15.29 23.91
C GLU A 169 -14.46 -14.45 22.88
N THR A 170 -13.22 -14.12 23.21
CA THR A 170 -12.32 -13.38 22.30
C THR A 170 -10.89 -13.89 22.39
N PHE A 171 -10.09 -13.77 21.33
CA PHE A 171 -8.74 -14.35 21.37
C PHE A 171 -7.82 -13.65 22.37
N ALA A 172 -7.85 -12.32 22.44
CA ALA A 172 -7.11 -11.50 23.40
C ALA A 172 -7.93 -10.28 23.84
N VAL A 173 -7.52 -9.65 24.93
CA VAL A 173 -8.10 -8.38 25.42
C VAL A 173 -6.97 -7.39 25.71
N SER A 174 -7.20 -6.10 25.50
CA SER A 174 -6.24 -5.05 25.83
C SER A 174 -5.93 -4.99 27.32
N THR A 175 -4.66 -4.73 27.64
CA THR A 175 -4.21 -4.44 29.01
C THR A 175 -4.74 -3.13 29.59
N ALA A 176 -5.44 -2.32 28.80
CA ALA A 176 -6.01 -1.04 29.26
C ALA A 176 -6.99 -1.24 30.41
N GLY A 177 -7.83 -2.28 30.35
CA GLY A 177 -8.81 -2.64 31.37
C GLY A 177 -8.93 -4.16 31.48
N MET A 178 -7.86 -4.82 31.92
CA MET A 178 -7.76 -6.28 31.96
C MET A 178 -7.70 -6.79 33.40
N MET A 179 -8.63 -7.65 33.79
CA MET A 179 -8.52 -8.39 35.04
C MET A 179 -7.93 -9.79 34.81
N VAL A 180 -6.87 -10.12 35.54
CA VAL A 180 -6.17 -11.40 35.44
C VAL A 180 -6.06 -12.06 36.81
N ARG A 181 -6.34 -13.37 36.87
CA ARG A 181 -6.08 -14.15 38.09
C ARG A 181 -4.57 -14.18 38.36
N ARG A 182 -4.15 -13.88 39.60
CA ARG A 182 -2.72 -13.88 39.98
C ARG A 182 -2.06 -15.24 39.71
N ARG A 183 -2.77 -16.34 39.97
CA ARG A 183 -2.29 -17.71 39.69
C ARG A 183 -1.99 -17.94 38.21
N VAL A 184 -2.77 -17.33 37.30
CA VAL A 184 -2.57 -17.45 35.85
C VAL A 184 -1.32 -16.70 35.44
N LEU A 185 -1.16 -15.46 35.93
CA LEU A 185 0.04 -14.66 35.68
C LEU A 185 1.31 -15.37 36.18
N ALA A 186 1.26 -15.97 37.37
CA ALA A 186 2.34 -16.77 37.95
C ALA A 186 2.60 -18.05 37.14
N GLU A 187 1.55 -18.74 36.68
CA GLU A 187 1.68 -19.95 35.87
C GLU A 187 2.33 -19.66 34.51
N ILE A 188 1.90 -18.63 33.79
CA ILE A 188 2.45 -18.35 32.45
C ILE A 188 3.78 -17.58 32.49
N GLY A 189 4.23 -17.16 33.67
CA GLY A 189 5.52 -16.52 33.90
C GLY A 189 5.52 -15.01 33.64
N GLY A 190 4.41 -14.32 33.88
CA GLY A 190 4.28 -12.87 33.74
C GLY A 190 4.34 -12.39 32.29
N PHE A 191 4.70 -11.12 32.09
CA PHE A 191 4.90 -10.53 30.75
C PHE A 191 6.29 -10.85 30.16
N ASP A 192 6.43 -10.71 28.84
CA ASP A 192 7.76 -10.72 28.21
C ASP A 192 8.44 -9.36 28.42
N ALA A 193 9.38 -9.31 29.36
CA ALA A 193 10.13 -8.11 29.72
C ALA A 193 10.88 -7.42 28.56
N ARG A 194 10.98 -8.05 27.38
CA ARG A 194 11.56 -7.46 26.18
C ARG A 194 10.60 -6.55 25.42
N TYR A 195 9.30 -6.61 25.74
CA TYR A 195 8.28 -5.84 25.04
C TYR A 195 8.25 -4.44 25.63
N GLU A 196 8.69 -3.47 24.83
CA GLU A 196 8.70 -2.05 25.21
C GLU A 196 7.29 -1.46 25.21
N LEU A 197 6.54 -1.73 24.13
CA LEU A 197 5.20 -1.22 23.88
C LEU A 197 4.56 -2.07 22.77
N PHE A 198 3.25 -2.26 22.83
CA PHE A 198 2.42 -3.03 21.90
C PHE A 198 2.64 -4.55 21.96
N ARG A 199 1.52 -5.28 21.87
CA ARG A 199 1.42 -6.76 21.81
C ARG A 199 1.82 -7.49 23.09
N GLU A 200 2.02 -6.78 24.20
CA GLU A 200 2.18 -7.36 25.52
C GLU A 200 0.90 -8.07 25.99
N ASP A 201 -0.25 -7.47 25.66
CA ASP A 201 -1.61 -7.98 25.81
C ASP A 201 -1.82 -9.27 25.01
N LEU A 202 -1.49 -9.23 23.72
CA LEU A 202 -1.57 -10.35 22.79
C LEU A 202 -0.70 -11.52 23.26
N ASP A 203 0.56 -11.27 23.63
CA ASP A 203 1.46 -12.33 24.08
C ASP A 203 1.00 -12.97 25.38
N LEU A 204 0.48 -12.18 26.31
CA LEU A 204 -0.06 -12.69 27.58
C LEU A 204 -1.28 -13.57 27.34
N CYS A 205 -2.27 -13.08 26.58
CA CYS A 205 -3.50 -13.81 26.27
C CYS A 205 -3.22 -15.07 25.46
N TRP A 206 -2.33 -15.02 24.46
CA TRP A 206 -1.96 -16.20 23.68
C TRP A 206 -1.29 -17.27 24.56
N ARG A 207 -0.38 -16.88 25.45
CA ARG A 207 0.23 -17.83 26.40
C ARG A 207 -0.78 -18.42 27.38
N ALA A 208 -1.73 -17.62 27.87
CA ALA A 208 -2.82 -18.10 28.71
C ALA A 208 -3.67 -19.15 27.97
N ARG A 209 -4.08 -18.87 26.73
CA ARG A 209 -4.83 -19.81 25.88
C ARG A 209 -4.06 -21.09 25.58
N VAL A 210 -2.77 -20.99 25.27
CA VAL A 210 -1.91 -22.16 25.06
C VAL A 210 -1.83 -23.03 26.32
N ALA A 211 -1.83 -22.41 27.52
CA ALA A 211 -1.85 -23.09 28.81
C ALA A 211 -3.24 -23.64 29.24
N GLY A 212 -4.28 -23.39 28.44
CA GLY A 212 -5.64 -23.91 28.69
C GLY A 212 -6.59 -22.96 29.42
N TRP A 213 -6.18 -21.71 29.64
CA TRP A 213 -7.04 -20.69 30.22
C TRP A 213 -7.93 -20.05 29.16
N ARG A 214 -9.19 -19.76 29.52
CA ARG A 214 -10.09 -18.96 28.68
C ARG A 214 -9.76 -17.47 28.83
N VAL A 215 -10.08 -16.71 27.79
CA VAL A 215 -9.96 -15.24 27.74
C VAL A 215 -11.28 -14.69 27.21
N GLU A 216 -11.88 -13.75 27.91
CA GLU A 216 -13.20 -13.20 27.56
C GLU A 216 -13.25 -11.68 27.67
N VAL A 217 -14.22 -11.07 27.01
CA VAL A 217 -14.71 -9.72 27.33
C VAL A 217 -15.89 -9.88 28.28
N ALA A 218 -15.98 -9.02 29.30
CA ALA A 218 -17.20 -8.83 30.06
C ALA A 218 -17.96 -7.63 29.47
N PRO A 219 -19.04 -7.84 28.71
CA PRO A 219 -19.74 -6.75 28.04
C PRO A 219 -20.31 -5.72 29.02
N GLU A 220 -20.65 -6.17 30.23
CA GLU A 220 -21.15 -5.32 31.31
C GLU A 220 -20.05 -4.41 31.88
N ALA A 221 -18.77 -4.78 31.75
CA ALA A 221 -17.65 -3.98 32.22
C ALA A 221 -17.24 -2.94 31.18
N VAL A 222 -17.81 -1.73 31.27
CA VAL A 222 -17.52 -0.64 30.32
C VAL A 222 -16.32 0.20 30.78
N GLY A 223 -15.42 0.51 29.84
CA GLY A 223 -14.34 1.48 30.03
C GLY A 223 -14.22 2.45 28.86
N TYR A 224 -13.90 3.72 29.13
CA TYR A 224 -13.68 4.74 28.11
C TYR A 224 -12.16 4.94 27.94
N HIS A 225 -11.62 4.52 26.81
CA HIS A 225 -10.18 4.46 26.55
C HIS A 225 -9.79 5.41 25.42
N LEU A 226 -8.79 6.25 25.67
CA LEU A 226 -8.27 7.18 24.66
C LEU A 226 -7.28 6.48 23.73
N GLY A 227 -6.44 5.58 24.27
CA GLY A 227 -5.38 4.93 23.53
C GLY A 227 -4.27 5.90 23.16
N ALA A 228 -3.71 6.64 24.12
CA ALA A 228 -2.75 7.71 23.89
C ALA A 228 -1.58 7.34 22.99
N ALA A 229 -1.05 6.12 23.15
CA ALA A 229 0.06 5.62 22.34
C ALA A 229 -0.36 5.17 20.93
N SER A 230 -1.52 4.51 20.78
CA SER A 230 -2.04 4.03 19.49
C SER A 230 -2.69 5.14 18.66
N GLY A 231 -3.45 6.03 19.31
CA GLY A 231 -4.12 7.21 18.74
C GLY A 231 -3.18 8.36 18.41
N GLY A 232 -1.88 8.25 18.74
CA GLY A 232 -0.86 9.24 18.38
C GLY A 232 -0.85 10.51 19.24
N PHE A 233 -1.60 10.53 20.34
CA PHE A 233 -1.56 11.60 21.34
C PHE A 233 -0.23 11.63 22.11
N ARG A 234 0.46 10.48 22.19
CA ARG A 234 1.81 10.36 22.76
C ARG A 234 2.86 10.25 21.65
N HIS A 235 3.87 11.12 21.71
CA HIS A 235 4.93 11.14 20.72
C HIS A 235 5.97 10.03 20.98
N LEU A 236 5.93 8.95 20.17
CA LEU A 236 6.84 7.80 20.29
C LEU A 236 8.23 8.03 19.66
N GLY A 237 8.63 9.29 19.52
CA GLY A 237 9.87 9.69 18.87
C GLY A 237 9.80 9.58 17.34
N ARG A 238 10.35 8.50 16.77
CA ARG A 238 10.38 8.34 15.30
C ARG A 238 8.99 7.98 14.76
N PRO A 239 8.50 8.57 13.66
CA PRO A 239 7.16 8.31 13.13
C PRO A 239 6.86 6.83 12.81
N SER A 240 7.88 6.03 12.47
CA SER A 240 7.73 4.60 12.17
C SER A 240 8.01 3.66 13.34
N ARG A 241 8.26 4.20 14.55
CA ARG A 241 8.57 3.39 15.75
C ARG A 241 7.40 2.51 16.18
N ALA A 242 6.16 3.01 16.12
CA ALA A 242 4.98 2.22 16.49
C ALA A 242 4.89 0.94 15.67
N ARG A 243 4.95 1.06 14.34
CA ARG A 243 4.99 -0.06 13.40
C ARG A 243 6.18 -1.00 13.66
N GLU A 244 7.37 -0.46 13.90
CA GLU A 244 8.56 -1.26 14.21
C GLU A 244 8.34 -2.14 15.45
N LEU A 245 7.81 -1.59 16.53
CA LEU A 245 7.54 -2.32 17.78
C LEU A 245 6.41 -3.34 17.60
N ALA A 246 5.29 -2.94 16.97
CA ALA A 246 4.17 -3.83 16.67
C ALA A 246 4.62 -5.04 15.84
N GLU A 247 5.41 -4.84 14.79
CA GLU A 247 5.97 -5.91 13.95
C GLU A 247 6.93 -6.82 14.74
N ARG A 248 7.84 -6.23 15.51
CA ARG A 248 8.81 -6.99 16.34
C ARG A 248 8.09 -7.96 17.25
N HIS A 249 7.15 -7.43 18.02
CA HIS A 249 6.48 -8.16 19.07
C HIS A 249 5.47 -9.16 18.50
N THR A 250 4.81 -8.84 17.38
CA THR A 250 3.93 -9.79 16.66
C THR A 250 4.69 -11.05 16.24
N VAL A 251 5.85 -10.89 15.57
CA VAL A 251 6.68 -12.02 15.14
C VAL A 251 7.18 -12.81 16.35
N ALA A 252 7.68 -12.12 17.39
CA ALA A 252 8.15 -12.77 18.60
C ALA A 252 7.04 -13.57 19.32
N THR A 253 5.82 -13.03 19.37
CA THR A 253 4.65 -13.70 19.95
C THR A 253 4.32 -14.97 19.17
N ALA A 254 4.22 -14.91 17.84
CA ALA A 254 3.95 -16.07 17.01
C ALA A 254 5.04 -17.15 17.16
N LEU A 255 6.32 -16.75 17.16
CA LEU A 255 7.47 -17.65 17.35
C LEU A 255 7.52 -18.29 18.75
N LYS A 256 7.00 -17.64 19.79
CA LYS A 256 6.91 -18.25 21.14
C LYS A 256 5.76 -19.25 21.23
N ASN A 257 4.62 -18.89 20.67
CA ASN A 257 3.36 -19.54 20.99
C ASN A 257 3.03 -20.72 20.07
N TYR A 258 3.19 -20.64 18.75
CA TYR A 258 2.84 -21.74 17.84
C TYR A 258 3.61 -23.03 18.07
N ARG A 259 3.13 -24.21 17.63
CA ARG A 259 3.98 -25.42 17.57
C ARG A 259 5.04 -25.31 16.48
N ALA A 260 6.11 -26.10 16.58
CA ALA A 260 7.25 -25.98 15.67
C ALA A 260 6.86 -26.28 14.21
N SER A 261 6.01 -27.28 14.01
CA SER A 261 5.44 -27.62 12.70
C SER A 261 4.72 -26.44 12.05
N ARG A 262 3.90 -25.70 12.82
CA ARG A 262 3.16 -24.55 12.30
C ARG A 262 4.06 -23.36 12.02
N VAL A 263 5.06 -23.09 12.86
CA VAL A 263 6.07 -22.07 12.58
C VAL A 263 6.81 -22.40 11.28
N LEU A 264 7.28 -23.64 11.11
CA LEU A 264 8.01 -24.06 9.92
C LEU A 264 7.15 -23.97 8.64
N GLY A 265 5.86 -24.31 8.73
CA GLY A 265 4.93 -24.19 7.60
C GLY A 265 4.61 -22.74 7.22
N LEU A 266 4.54 -21.83 8.19
CA LEU A 266 4.20 -20.42 7.95
C LEU A 266 5.42 -19.55 7.62
N LEU A 267 6.62 -19.96 8.03
CA LEU A 267 7.83 -19.16 7.92
C LEU A 267 8.15 -18.71 6.47
N PRO A 268 8.10 -19.58 5.43
CA PRO A 268 8.39 -19.14 4.06
C PRO A 268 7.41 -18.06 3.59
N VAL A 269 6.13 -18.21 3.91
CA VAL A 269 5.08 -17.25 3.53
C VAL A 269 5.26 -15.95 4.31
N ALA A 270 5.55 -16.01 5.60
CA ALA A 270 5.80 -14.83 6.43
C ALA A 270 7.01 -14.02 5.92
N VAL A 271 8.10 -14.70 5.56
CA VAL A 271 9.29 -14.06 4.97
C VAL A 271 8.96 -13.44 3.61
N ALA A 272 8.23 -14.15 2.74
CA ALA A 272 7.83 -13.63 1.45
C ALA A 272 6.92 -12.38 1.57
N LEU A 273 5.94 -12.41 2.48
CA LEU A 273 5.07 -11.25 2.76
C LEU A 273 5.86 -10.08 3.36
N GLY A 274 6.80 -10.35 4.26
CA GLY A 274 7.70 -9.35 4.83
C GLY A 274 8.56 -8.68 3.76
N ALA A 275 9.17 -9.47 2.86
CA ALA A 275 9.96 -8.97 1.74
C ALA A 275 9.10 -8.15 0.77
N ALA A 276 7.92 -8.67 0.38
CA ALA A 276 6.98 -7.96 -0.49
C ALA A 276 6.54 -6.62 0.12
N LYS A 277 6.28 -6.58 1.43
CA LYS A 277 5.95 -5.35 2.17
C LYS A 277 7.09 -4.33 2.15
N ILE A 278 8.34 -4.77 2.38
CA ILE A 278 9.52 -3.90 2.29
C ILE A 278 9.66 -3.33 0.87
N LEU A 279 9.59 -4.19 -0.15
CA LEU A 279 9.67 -3.78 -1.55
C LEU A 279 8.55 -2.80 -1.92
N ALA A 280 7.32 -3.05 -1.45
CA ALA A 280 6.20 -2.15 -1.66
C ALA A 280 6.43 -0.77 -1.02
N PHE A 281 6.94 -0.71 0.22
CA PHE A 281 7.29 0.58 0.83
C PHE A 281 8.42 1.30 0.08
N VAL A 282 9.45 0.59 -0.37
CA VAL A 282 10.54 1.17 -1.18
C VAL A 282 9.99 1.72 -2.49
N ALA A 283 9.15 0.96 -3.20
CA ALA A 283 8.50 1.39 -4.43
C ALA A 283 7.61 2.63 -4.23
N LEU A 284 6.95 2.72 -3.08
CA LEU A 284 6.14 3.87 -2.66
C LEU A 284 6.96 5.02 -2.05
N ARG A 285 8.30 4.94 -2.06
CA ARG A 285 9.25 5.91 -1.45
C ARG A 285 9.03 6.14 0.05
N ARG A 286 8.49 5.13 0.74
CA ARG A 286 8.19 5.07 2.17
C ARG A 286 9.36 4.43 2.94
N PHE A 287 10.55 5.03 2.81
CA PHE A 287 11.80 4.45 3.33
C PHE A 287 11.81 4.31 4.87
N ALA A 288 11.12 5.20 5.59
CA ALA A 288 11.01 5.12 7.04
C ALA A 288 10.23 3.87 7.49
N GLU A 289 9.17 3.50 6.77
CA GLU A 289 8.40 2.29 7.03
C GLU A 289 9.11 1.03 6.54
N ALA A 290 9.77 1.07 5.39
CA ALA A 290 10.63 -0.03 4.93
C ALA A 290 11.70 -0.35 5.98
N GLY A 291 12.39 0.68 6.48
CA GLY A 291 13.39 0.54 7.54
C GLY A 291 12.81 0.00 8.85
N ALA A 292 11.58 0.37 9.22
CA ALA A 292 10.91 -0.14 10.42
C ALA A 292 10.68 -1.66 10.33
N VAL A 293 10.16 -2.14 9.21
CA VAL A 293 9.94 -3.58 8.97
C VAL A 293 11.28 -4.32 8.99
N THR A 294 12.29 -3.83 8.27
CA THR A 294 13.63 -4.45 8.26
C THR A 294 14.24 -4.53 9.66
N ARG A 295 14.16 -3.45 10.45
CA ARG A 295 14.62 -3.44 11.86
C ARG A 295 13.81 -4.37 12.75
N ALA A 296 12.55 -4.65 12.42
CA ALA A 296 11.75 -5.60 13.17
C ALA A 296 12.19 -7.06 12.95
N TYR A 297 12.46 -7.43 11.69
CA TYR A 297 13.03 -8.74 11.37
C TYR A 297 14.45 -8.90 11.93
N ALA A 298 15.30 -7.89 11.78
CA ALA A 298 16.67 -7.91 12.31
C ALA A 298 16.69 -8.09 13.85
N TRP A 299 15.79 -7.41 14.57
CA TRP A 299 15.65 -7.59 16.01
C TRP A 299 15.21 -9.02 16.37
N ASN A 300 14.26 -9.60 15.63
CA ASN A 300 13.82 -10.98 15.88
C ASN A 300 14.94 -12.01 15.62
N LEU A 301 15.78 -11.80 14.60
CA LEU A 301 16.96 -12.62 14.36
C LEU A 301 17.97 -12.50 15.51
N ALA A 302 18.29 -11.28 15.94
CA ALA A 302 19.20 -11.03 17.05
C ALA A 302 18.67 -11.61 18.38
N GLN A 303 17.36 -11.56 18.60
CA GLN A 303 16.70 -12.02 19.83
C GLN A 303 16.25 -13.49 19.77
N LEU A 304 16.53 -14.20 18.67
CA LEU A 304 16.08 -15.57 18.46
C LEU A 304 16.50 -16.53 19.59
N PRO A 305 17.74 -16.51 20.13
CA PRO A 305 18.12 -17.41 21.23
C PRO A 305 17.25 -17.23 22.49
N LEU A 306 16.93 -15.97 22.84
CA LEU A 306 16.06 -15.66 23.99
C LEU A 306 14.61 -16.03 23.70
N THR A 307 14.13 -15.80 22.48
CA THR A 307 12.80 -16.24 22.01
C THR A 307 12.67 -17.76 22.10
N LEU A 308 13.70 -18.53 21.70
CA LEU A 308 13.71 -20.00 21.80
C LEU A 308 13.71 -20.49 23.26
N ARG A 309 14.43 -19.82 24.17
CA ARG A 309 14.39 -20.13 25.61
C ARG A 309 12.99 -19.92 26.20
N ARG A 310 12.33 -18.81 25.87
CA ARG A 310 10.95 -18.54 26.29
C ARG A 310 9.96 -19.51 25.65
N ARG A 311 10.14 -19.82 24.37
CA ARG A 311 9.37 -20.83 23.65
C ARG A 311 9.38 -22.17 24.38
N ARG A 312 10.54 -22.66 24.83
CA ARG A 312 10.62 -23.92 25.61
C ARG A 312 9.71 -23.88 26.85
N ARG A 313 9.68 -22.76 27.58
CA ARG A 313 8.81 -22.58 28.76
C ARG A 313 7.33 -22.57 28.38
N VAL A 314 6.96 -21.86 27.32
CA VAL A 314 5.57 -21.80 26.82
C VAL A 314 5.12 -23.19 26.35
N GLN A 315 5.93 -23.88 25.55
CA GLN A 315 5.57 -25.20 25.03
C GLN A 315 5.53 -26.27 26.13
N ALA A 316 6.34 -26.15 27.19
CA ALA A 316 6.27 -27.05 28.34
C ALA A 316 4.95 -26.95 29.12
N ARG A 317 4.27 -25.80 29.05
CA ARG A 317 2.97 -25.56 29.71
C ARG A 317 1.78 -25.66 28.77
N ARG A 318 2.01 -26.02 27.51
CA ARG A 318 0.95 -26.11 26.51
C ARG A 318 -0.02 -27.26 26.86
N ARG A 319 -1.30 -26.91 27.00
CA ARG A 319 -2.42 -27.86 27.13
C ARG A 319 -3.34 -27.88 25.91
N VAL A 320 -3.31 -26.83 25.09
CA VAL A 320 -4.21 -26.67 23.94
C VAL A 320 -3.47 -26.89 22.61
N SER A 321 -4.14 -27.47 21.61
CA SER A 321 -3.59 -27.65 20.25
C SER A 321 -3.60 -26.34 19.45
N ASP A 322 -2.78 -26.24 18.40
CA ASP A 322 -2.84 -25.05 17.53
C ASP A 322 -4.19 -24.91 16.84
N GLN A 323 -4.85 -26.02 16.49
CA GLN A 323 -6.17 -26.00 15.84
C GLN A 323 -7.22 -25.29 16.70
N ARG A 324 -7.28 -25.61 18.00
CA ARG A 324 -8.22 -24.96 18.94
C ARG A 324 -7.92 -23.47 19.12
N VAL A 325 -6.64 -23.10 19.18
CA VAL A 325 -6.25 -21.69 19.27
C VAL A 325 -6.61 -20.94 17.99
N THR A 326 -6.32 -21.52 16.82
CA THR A 326 -6.59 -20.89 15.52
C THR A 326 -8.06 -20.87 15.13
N ALA A 327 -8.93 -21.60 15.85
CA ALA A 327 -10.38 -21.51 15.67
C ALA A 327 -10.93 -20.12 16.03
N LEU A 328 -10.19 -19.36 16.84
CA LEU A 328 -10.52 -18.00 17.25
C LEU A 328 -9.91 -16.93 16.32
N PHE A 329 -9.19 -17.36 15.28
CA PHE A 329 -8.50 -16.44 14.36
C PHE A 329 -9.43 -16.05 13.22
N VAL A 330 -9.17 -14.90 12.62
CA VAL A 330 -9.86 -14.52 11.40
C VAL A 330 -9.54 -15.54 10.30
N PRO A 331 -10.54 -16.15 9.65
CA PRO A 331 -10.30 -17.11 8.59
C PRO A 331 -9.68 -16.43 7.36
N GLY A 332 -8.78 -17.15 6.69
CA GLY A 332 -8.16 -16.71 5.44
C GLY A 332 -6.88 -15.88 5.62
N LEU A 333 -6.62 -15.00 4.65
CA LEU A 333 -5.41 -14.19 4.56
C LEU A 333 -5.78 -12.70 4.44
N PRO A 334 -6.33 -12.08 5.51
CA PRO A 334 -6.78 -10.69 5.47
C PRO A 334 -5.68 -9.74 4.98
N ARG A 335 -4.41 -9.98 5.36
CA ARG A 335 -3.25 -9.23 4.85
C ARG A 335 -3.18 -9.17 3.32
N LEU A 336 -3.39 -10.30 2.63
CA LEU A 336 -3.32 -10.35 1.17
C LEU A 336 -4.46 -9.56 0.54
N ARG A 337 -5.67 -9.62 1.13
CA ARG A 337 -6.81 -8.83 0.67
C ARG A 337 -6.55 -7.35 0.85
N THR A 338 -6.11 -6.91 2.02
CA THR A 338 -5.79 -5.51 2.32
C THR A 338 -4.68 -4.97 1.43
N TYR A 339 -3.62 -5.75 1.18
CA TYR A 339 -2.58 -5.39 0.22
C TYR A 339 -3.12 -5.38 -1.22
N GLY A 340 -3.97 -6.34 -1.58
CA GLY A 340 -4.66 -6.39 -2.85
C GLY A 340 -5.54 -5.16 -3.09
N GLU A 341 -6.29 -4.69 -2.10
CA GLU A 341 -7.12 -3.48 -2.13
C GLU A 341 -6.25 -2.22 -2.25
N ALA A 342 -5.13 -2.14 -1.54
CA ALA A 342 -4.19 -1.02 -1.66
C ALA A 342 -3.56 -0.97 -3.06
N ILE A 343 -3.12 -2.11 -3.60
CA ILE A 343 -2.61 -2.23 -4.96
C ILE A 343 -3.71 -1.90 -5.97
N ALA A 344 -4.93 -2.42 -5.77
CA ALA A 344 -6.08 -2.18 -6.63
C ALA A 344 -6.43 -0.70 -6.69
N SER A 345 -6.47 -0.03 -5.53
CA SER A 345 -6.66 1.42 -5.45
C SER A 345 -5.56 2.14 -6.20
N TRP A 346 -4.28 1.78 -5.99
CA TRP A 346 -3.14 2.41 -6.67
C TRP A 346 -3.12 2.18 -8.20
N VAL A 347 -3.53 0.99 -8.66
CA VAL A 347 -3.69 0.66 -10.09
C VAL A 347 -4.85 1.45 -10.67
N ALA A 348 -6.00 1.46 -9.98
CA ALA A 348 -7.11 2.34 -10.27
C ALA A 348 -6.79 3.82 -10.01
N GLY A 349 -5.54 4.15 -9.67
CA GLY A 349 -4.88 5.45 -9.42
C GLY A 349 -5.46 6.30 -8.29
N GLY A 350 -6.17 5.68 -7.34
CA GLY A 350 -6.61 6.32 -6.12
C GLY A 350 -5.47 7.11 -5.46
N THR A 351 -5.83 8.20 -4.78
CA THR A 351 -4.86 9.03 -4.04
C THR A 351 -4.31 8.31 -2.82
N THR A 352 -4.90 7.18 -2.43
CA THR A 352 -4.41 6.27 -1.38
C THR A 352 -3.11 5.59 -1.82
N ARG A 353 -2.00 6.35 -1.70
CA ARG A 353 -0.62 5.83 -1.72
C ARG A 353 -0.25 5.12 -0.41
N ALA A 354 -1.14 5.13 0.56
CA ALA A 354 -0.93 4.52 1.86
C ALA A 354 -1.34 3.04 1.80
N LEU A 355 -0.36 2.13 1.90
CA LEU A 355 -0.62 0.84 2.55
C LEU A 355 -1.33 1.13 3.88
N PRO A 356 -2.45 0.47 4.18
CA PRO A 356 -3.26 0.74 5.37
C PRO A 356 -2.41 0.83 6.62
N ARG A 357 -2.78 1.76 7.52
CA ARG A 357 -2.19 1.79 8.86
C ARG A 357 -2.60 0.49 9.52
N GLU A 358 -1.61 -0.27 9.98
CA GLU A 358 -1.85 -1.57 10.63
C GLU A 358 -2.36 -1.39 12.06
N ASP A 359 -2.30 -0.16 12.55
CA ASP A 359 -2.79 0.29 13.86
C ASP A 359 -4.18 0.95 13.75
N ALA A 360 -4.75 1.06 12.53
CA ALA A 360 -6.13 1.48 12.35
C ALA A 360 -6.98 0.22 12.30
N ASP A 361 -7.77 0.02 13.36
CA ASP A 361 -8.79 -1.02 13.47
C ASP A 361 -9.71 -0.94 12.26
N GLY A 362 -9.46 -1.82 11.31
CA GLY A 362 -10.25 -1.96 10.10
C GLY A 362 -10.97 -3.30 10.14
N ALA A 363 -12.29 -3.28 10.33
CA ALA A 363 -13.12 -4.43 10.00
C ALA A 363 -12.91 -4.83 8.55
N LEU A 364 -12.92 -6.14 8.34
CA LEU A 364 -13.33 -6.71 7.07
C LEU A 364 -14.65 -7.42 7.29
N ASP A 365 -15.66 -6.98 6.53
CA ASP A 365 -16.90 -7.69 6.26
C ASP A 365 -16.68 -9.21 6.29
N ALA A 366 -17.41 -9.82 7.22
CA ALA A 366 -17.51 -11.25 7.39
C ALA A 366 -17.92 -11.94 6.08
N LEU A 367 -17.40 -13.17 5.94
CA LEU A 367 -17.63 -14.20 4.93
C LEU A 367 -16.59 -14.27 3.81
N ALA A 368 -15.51 -14.98 4.14
CA ALA A 368 -14.66 -15.70 3.19
C ALA A 368 -15.49 -16.71 2.39
N GLY A 369 -16.16 -16.23 1.35
CA GLY A 369 -16.88 -17.03 0.37
C GLY A 369 -16.69 -16.44 -1.02
N TRP A 370 -16.92 -17.25 -2.06
CA TRP A 370 -16.79 -16.82 -3.46
C TRP A 370 -17.57 -15.52 -3.77
N ARG A 371 -18.68 -15.26 -3.06
CA ARG A 371 -19.48 -14.03 -3.17
C ARG A 371 -18.72 -12.77 -2.76
N ALA A 372 -17.85 -12.83 -1.74
CA ALA A 372 -17.01 -11.70 -1.34
C ALA A 372 -15.95 -11.40 -2.40
N TRP A 373 -15.34 -12.44 -2.99
CA TRP A 373 -14.43 -12.29 -4.12
C TRP A 373 -15.12 -11.74 -5.37
N ALA A 374 -16.36 -12.16 -5.64
CA ALA A 374 -17.16 -11.62 -6.74
C ALA A 374 -17.47 -10.13 -6.53
N ARG A 375 -17.94 -9.73 -5.33
CA ARG A 375 -18.17 -8.33 -4.98
C ARG A 375 -16.90 -7.49 -5.07
N TRP A 376 -15.77 -8.01 -4.57
CA TRP A 376 -14.47 -7.34 -4.66
C TRP A 376 -14.03 -7.15 -6.12
N GLY A 377 -14.20 -8.18 -6.96
CA GLY A 377 -13.86 -8.11 -8.39
C GLY A 377 -14.68 -7.06 -9.14
N VAL A 378 -15.99 -6.99 -8.85
CA VAL A 378 -16.89 -5.95 -9.40
C VAL A 378 -16.48 -4.55 -8.94
N ALA A 379 -16.05 -4.40 -7.67
CA ALA A 379 -15.57 -3.12 -7.13
C ALA A 379 -14.21 -2.69 -7.70
N HIS A 380 -13.39 -3.63 -8.18
CA HIS A 380 -12.03 -3.39 -8.67
C HIS A 380 -11.85 -3.87 -10.13
N PRO A 381 -12.60 -3.33 -11.10
CA PRO A 381 -12.60 -3.81 -12.48
C PRO A 381 -11.21 -3.69 -13.14
N ALA A 382 -10.39 -2.72 -12.71
CA ALA A 382 -9.03 -2.57 -13.21
C ALA A 382 -8.14 -3.77 -12.87
N VAL A 383 -8.26 -4.33 -11.66
CA VAL A 383 -7.42 -5.46 -11.28
C VAL A 383 -7.87 -6.73 -11.98
N VAL A 384 -9.18 -6.96 -12.08
CA VAL A 384 -9.73 -8.13 -12.78
C VAL A 384 -9.33 -8.11 -14.26
N VAL A 385 -9.61 -7.01 -14.96
CA VAL A 385 -9.29 -6.88 -16.39
C VAL A 385 -7.77 -6.86 -16.59
N GLY A 386 -7.02 -6.14 -15.76
CA GLY A 386 -5.56 -6.11 -15.83
C GLY A 386 -4.93 -7.49 -15.62
N ALA A 387 -5.45 -8.30 -14.68
CA ALA A 387 -4.99 -9.67 -14.46
C ALA A 387 -5.33 -10.59 -15.64
N LEU A 388 -6.55 -10.49 -16.18
CA LEU A 388 -6.95 -11.24 -17.38
C LEU A 388 -6.07 -10.87 -18.58
N LEU A 389 -5.85 -9.58 -18.83
CA LEU A 389 -4.96 -9.10 -19.88
C LEU A 389 -3.52 -9.57 -19.65
N ALA A 390 -3.02 -9.56 -18.41
CA ALA A 390 -1.68 -10.05 -18.09
C ALA A 390 -1.54 -11.55 -18.36
N VAL A 391 -2.57 -12.36 -18.08
CA VAL A 391 -2.58 -13.81 -18.39
C VAL A 391 -2.60 -14.02 -19.90
N VAL A 392 -3.53 -13.38 -20.62
CA VAL A 392 -3.60 -13.47 -22.10
C VAL A 392 -2.28 -13.03 -22.73
N TYR A 393 -1.71 -11.93 -22.24
CA TYR A 393 -0.44 -11.41 -22.69
C TYR A 393 0.71 -12.40 -22.40
N ALA A 394 0.81 -12.91 -21.17
CA ALA A 394 1.84 -13.87 -20.79
C ALA A 394 1.77 -15.16 -21.62
N VAL A 395 0.57 -15.64 -21.96
CA VAL A 395 0.38 -16.76 -22.88
C VAL A 395 0.86 -16.39 -24.28
N GLY A 396 0.47 -15.22 -24.80
CA GLY A 396 0.88 -14.74 -26.12
C GLY A 396 2.40 -14.54 -26.26
N VAL A 397 3.07 -14.11 -25.19
CA VAL A 397 4.52 -13.91 -25.18
C VAL A 397 5.30 -15.06 -24.54
N ALA A 398 4.66 -16.17 -24.18
CA ALA A 398 5.29 -17.30 -23.47
C ALA A 398 6.52 -17.83 -24.22
N GLY A 399 6.45 -17.91 -25.55
CA GLY A 399 7.57 -18.30 -26.40
C GLY A 399 8.76 -17.31 -26.38
N LEU A 400 8.52 -16.05 -26.01
CA LEU A 400 9.53 -15.00 -25.89
C LEU A 400 10.11 -14.90 -24.48
N LEU A 401 9.41 -15.42 -23.46
CA LEU A 401 9.88 -15.47 -22.07
C LEU A 401 10.96 -16.55 -21.86
N GLY A 402 11.05 -17.53 -22.76
CA GLY A 402 12.07 -18.59 -22.77
C GLY A 402 13.40 -18.18 -23.43
N PRO A 403 14.21 -19.16 -23.87
CA PRO A 403 15.55 -18.93 -24.46
C PRO A 403 15.53 -18.32 -25.87
N GLY A 404 14.35 -18.00 -26.42
CA GLY A 404 14.22 -17.39 -27.75
C GLY A 404 14.96 -16.06 -27.87
N VAL A 405 15.31 -15.66 -29.08
CA VAL A 405 15.96 -14.36 -29.35
C VAL A 405 14.89 -13.37 -29.80
N LEU A 406 14.81 -12.21 -29.13
CA LEU A 406 13.98 -11.10 -29.61
C LEU A 406 14.63 -10.52 -30.86
N ARG A 407 13.89 -10.51 -31.97
CA ARG A 407 14.29 -9.87 -33.23
C ARG A 407 13.26 -8.79 -33.56
N GLY A 408 13.71 -7.65 -34.05
CA GLY A 408 12.85 -6.55 -34.45
C GLY A 408 13.66 -5.46 -35.13
N ALA A 409 12.97 -4.58 -35.86
CA ALA A 409 13.59 -3.57 -36.71
C ALA A 409 14.53 -2.61 -35.94
N THR A 410 14.32 -2.47 -34.63
CA THR A 410 15.08 -1.54 -33.77
C THR A 410 15.64 -2.20 -32.51
N VAL A 411 15.52 -3.53 -32.40
CA VAL A 411 16.06 -4.30 -31.27
C VAL A 411 17.49 -4.70 -31.62
N ALA A 412 18.43 -3.79 -31.39
CA ALA A 412 19.86 -4.04 -31.60
C ALA A 412 20.42 -5.01 -30.54
N PRO A 413 21.57 -5.68 -30.80
CA PRO A 413 22.28 -6.44 -29.79
C PRO A 413 22.65 -5.52 -28.62
N TRP A 414 22.35 -5.96 -27.40
CA TRP A 414 22.70 -5.20 -26.21
C TRP A 414 24.20 -5.37 -25.91
N PRO A 415 24.95 -4.27 -25.72
CA PRO A 415 26.32 -4.34 -25.23
C PRO A 415 26.43 -5.07 -23.89
N ASP A 416 27.56 -5.72 -23.65
CA ASP A 416 27.84 -6.46 -22.42
C ASP A 416 27.94 -5.58 -21.17
N SER A 417 28.05 -4.25 -21.34
CA SER A 417 28.13 -3.31 -20.22
C SER A 417 27.17 -2.12 -20.38
N PRO A 418 26.54 -1.66 -19.29
CA PRO A 418 25.78 -0.40 -19.28
C PRO A 418 26.62 0.81 -19.68
N ALA A 419 27.93 0.81 -19.38
CA ALA A 419 28.84 1.91 -19.69
C ALA A 419 28.95 2.16 -21.21
N ALA A 420 28.94 1.10 -22.01
CA ALA A 420 29.01 1.21 -23.47
C ALA A 420 27.84 2.01 -24.07
N PHE A 421 26.65 1.93 -23.46
CA PHE A 421 25.51 2.74 -23.86
C PHE A 421 25.72 4.24 -23.60
N PHE A 422 26.34 4.61 -22.49
CA PHE A 422 26.64 6.02 -22.20
C PHE A 422 27.70 6.56 -23.14
N VAL A 423 28.72 5.77 -23.47
CA VAL A 423 29.72 6.14 -24.48
C VAL A 423 29.05 6.35 -25.84
N ALA A 424 28.18 5.43 -26.27
CA ALA A 424 27.43 5.56 -27.52
C ALA A 424 26.50 6.77 -27.57
N ALA A 425 25.95 7.21 -26.42
CA ALA A 425 25.08 8.37 -26.36
C ALA A 425 25.80 9.70 -26.65
N PHE A 426 27.11 9.75 -26.43
CA PHE A 426 27.94 10.94 -26.64
C PHE A 426 28.91 10.79 -27.83
N ALA A 427 28.89 9.65 -28.52
CA ALA A 427 29.72 9.41 -29.71
C ALA A 427 29.16 10.20 -30.92
N PRO A 428 30.00 10.89 -31.71
CA PRO A 428 29.58 11.56 -32.94
C PRO A 428 29.10 10.57 -34.02
N LEU A 429 28.14 10.98 -34.86
CA LEU A 429 27.65 10.22 -36.02
C LEU A 429 28.69 10.24 -37.17
N GLU A 430 29.70 9.38 -37.14
CA GLU A 430 30.89 9.48 -38.02
C GLU A 430 30.83 8.78 -39.40
N SER A 431 29.67 8.38 -39.96
CA SER A 431 29.68 7.53 -41.18
C SER A 431 28.78 7.99 -42.35
N SER A 432 28.86 9.24 -42.79
CA SER A 432 28.41 9.64 -44.15
C SER A 432 29.29 10.76 -44.73
N ALA A 433 29.40 10.81 -46.07
CA ALA A 433 30.34 11.65 -46.83
C ALA A 433 30.12 13.17 -46.74
N LEU A 434 29.18 13.62 -45.90
CA LEU A 434 28.86 15.03 -45.61
C LEU A 434 28.88 15.26 -44.09
N ALA A 435 29.99 14.90 -43.45
CA ALA A 435 30.15 15.02 -42.00
C ALA A 435 30.21 16.50 -41.56
N THR A 436 29.07 17.03 -41.10
CA THR A 436 29.00 18.19 -40.21
C THR A 436 28.67 17.67 -38.81
N GLY A 437 29.66 17.70 -37.89
CA GLY A 437 29.61 17.02 -36.59
C GLY A 437 28.30 17.21 -35.80
N THR A 438 27.47 16.16 -35.78
CA THR A 438 26.25 16.10 -35.00
C THR A 438 26.48 15.35 -33.68
N ILE A 439 25.80 15.81 -32.63
CA ILE A 439 25.78 15.18 -31.30
C ILE A 439 25.14 13.78 -31.44
N GLY A 440 25.69 12.77 -30.77
CA GLY A 440 25.13 11.42 -30.73
C GLY A 440 23.69 11.38 -30.24
N SER A 441 22.94 10.35 -30.63
CA SER A 441 21.58 10.16 -30.12
C SER A 441 21.59 10.03 -28.60
N PRO A 442 20.70 10.71 -27.86
CA PRO A 442 20.57 10.54 -26.41
C PRO A 442 19.84 9.25 -26.01
N ALA A 443 19.23 8.53 -26.96
CA ALA A 443 18.48 7.29 -26.70
C ALA A 443 19.31 6.17 -26.02
N PRO A 444 20.58 5.90 -26.40
CA PRO A 444 21.43 4.91 -25.75
C PRO A 444 21.59 5.16 -24.25
N ALA A 445 21.64 6.41 -23.78
CA ALA A 445 21.77 6.69 -22.34
C ALA A 445 20.58 6.14 -21.53
N LEU A 446 19.36 6.19 -22.07
CA LEU A 446 18.17 5.60 -21.43
C LEU A 446 18.22 4.07 -21.43
N LEU A 447 18.71 3.48 -22.52
CA LEU A 447 18.95 2.03 -22.60
C LEU A 447 20.05 1.59 -21.61
N GLY A 448 21.07 2.42 -21.39
CA GLY A 448 22.11 2.23 -20.38
C GLY A 448 21.56 2.21 -18.95
N VAL A 449 20.62 3.11 -18.62
CA VAL A 449 19.91 3.08 -17.33
C VAL A 449 19.12 1.78 -17.17
N LEU A 450 18.38 1.36 -18.21
CA LEU A 450 17.62 0.10 -18.18
C LEU A 450 18.53 -1.13 -18.07
N SER A 451 19.70 -1.11 -18.72
CA SER A 451 20.75 -2.13 -18.60
C SER A 451 21.27 -2.21 -17.16
N GLY A 452 21.57 -1.07 -16.53
CA GLY A 452 22.01 -1.00 -15.14
C GLY A 452 20.97 -1.54 -14.15
N LEU A 453 19.70 -1.20 -14.34
CA LEU A 453 18.58 -1.75 -13.54
C LEU A 453 18.42 -3.27 -13.71
N SER A 454 18.83 -3.80 -14.86
CA SER A 454 18.85 -5.22 -15.16
C SER A 454 20.17 -5.89 -14.77
N LEU A 455 21.01 -5.23 -13.97
CA LEU A 455 22.33 -5.70 -13.53
C LEU A 455 23.29 -6.03 -14.69
N GLY A 456 23.17 -5.30 -15.80
CA GLY A 456 23.95 -5.52 -17.02
C GLY A 456 23.46 -6.68 -17.89
N ASN A 457 22.36 -7.36 -17.52
CA ASN A 457 21.81 -8.45 -18.29
C ASN A 457 20.99 -7.94 -19.48
N GLY A 458 21.60 -7.91 -20.68
CA GLY A 458 20.94 -7.49 -21.92
C GLY A 458 19.74 -8.34 -22.34
N TRP A 459 19.74 -9.64 -21.99
CA TRP A 459 18.59 -10.53 -22.23
C TRP A 459 17.36 -10.09 -21.42
N LEU A 460 17.57 -9.70 -20.16
CA LEU A 460 16.51 -9.22 -19.27
C LEU A 460 16.07 -7.82 -19.68
N ALA A 461 17.03 -6.93 -19.95
CA ALA A 461 16.75 -5.52 -20.25
C ALA A 461 15.96 -5.33 -21.55
N SER A 462 16.31 -6.07 -22.62
CA SER A 462 15.56 -6.08 -23.89
C SER A 462 14.11 -6.54 -23.72
N ARG A 463 13.88 -7.58 -22.89
CA ARG A 463 12.54 -8.08 -22.58
C ARG A 463 11.73 -7.11 -21.74
N LEU A 464 12.35 -6.48 -20.74
CA LEU A 464 11.68 -5.45 -19.95
C LEU A 464 11.28 -4.26 -20.81
N LEU A 465 12.11 -3.87 -21.78
CA LEU A 465 11.78 -2.79 -22.72
C LEU A 465 10.61 -3.16 -23.62
N VAL A 466 10.71 -4.28 -24.33
CA VAL A 466 9.75 -4.66 -25.37
C VAL A 466 8.47 -5.22 -24.75
N LEU A 467 8.60 -6.20 -23.87
CA LEU A 467 7.44 -6.88 -23.26
C LEU A 467 6.79 -6.06 -22.14
N GLY A 468 7.56 -5.17 -21.49
CA GLY A 468 7.03 -4.28 -20.47
C GLY A 468 6.25 -3.09 -21.03
N ALA A 469 6.46 -2.72 -22.30
CA ALA A 469 5.84 -1.53 -22.89
C ALA A 469 4.31 -1.59 -22.92
N LEU A 470 3.73 -2.75 -23.25
CA LEU A 470 2.27 -2.92 -23.33
C LEU A 470 1.59 -2.82 -21.94
N PRO A 471 2.04 -3.53 -20.89
CA PRO A 471 1.55 -3.30 -19.53
C PRO A 471 1.70 -1.85 -19.06
N VAL A 472 2.82 -1.19 -19.38
CA VAL A 472 3.05 0.22 -19.04
C VAL A 472 2.05 1.11 -19.78
N ALA A 473 1.83 0.90 -21.08
CA ALA A 473 0.85 1.63 -21.89
C ALA A 473 -0.57 1.52 -21.32
N TRP A 474 -0.98 0.32 -20.91
CA TRP A 474 -2.27 0.10 -20.26
C TRP A 474 -2.36 0.84 -18.91
N LEU A 475 -1.32 0.77 -18.07
CA LEU A 475 -1.29 1.44 -16.76
C LEU A 475 -1.28 2.98 -16.89
N THR A 476 -0.50 3.53 -17.82
CA THR A 476 -0.45 4.98 -18.04
C THR A 476 -1.74 5.49 -18.66
N ALA A 477 -2.36 4.74 -19.58
CA ALA A 477 -3.69 5.06 -20.12
C ALA A 477 -4.79 4.99 -19.04
N LEU A 478 -4.77 3.98 -18.17
CA LEU A 478 -5.70 3.85 -17.05
C LEU A 478 -5.61 5.04 -16.08
N ARG A 479 -4.39 5.52 -15.85
CA ARG A 479 -4.15 6.73 -15.04
C ARG A 479 -4.56 7.99 -15.76
N ALA A 480 -4.22 8.14 -17.03
CA ALA A 480 -4.60 9.28 -17.85
C ALA A 480 -6.12 9.42 -17.98
N GLY A 481 -6.84 8.30 -18.02
CA GLY A 481 -8.31 8.27 -18.04
C GLY A 481 -8.97 9.03 -16.88
N ARG A 482 -8.27 9.32 -15.77
CA ARG A 482 -8.80 10.20 -14.71
C ARG A 482 -9.08 11.62 -15.16
N VAL A 483 -8.29 12.12 -16.10
CA VAL A 483 -8.53 13.43 -16.73
C VAL A 483 -9.92 13.46 -17.36
N LEU A 484 -10.36 12.31 -17.89
CA LEU A 484 -11.61 12.18 -18.64
C LEU A 484 -12.79 11.75 -17.75
N THR A 485 -12.57 10.88 -16.77
CA THR A 485 -13.63 10.39 -15.88
C THR A 485 -13.11 9.83 -14.57
N LEU A 486 -13.84 10.09 -13.48
CA LEU A 486 -13.55 9.51 -12.17
C LEU A 486 -14.08 8.08 -12.04
N ARG A 487 -15.05 7.68 -12.87
CA ARG A 487 -15.65 6.33 -12.83
C ARG A 487 -14.62 5.26 -13.23
N PRO A 488 -14.51 4.14 -12.50
CA PRO A 488 -13.48 3.14 -12.76
C PRO A 488 -13.73 2.35 -14.05
N VAL A 489 -14.97 1.93 -14.32
CA VAL A 489 -15.30 1.07 -15.47
C VAL A 489 -14.94 1.72 -16.83
N PRO A 490 -15.34 2.97 -17.15
CA PRO A 490 -14.99 3.57 -18.44
C PRO A 490 -13.48 3.78 -18.61
N ARG A 491 -12.73 4.00 -17.53
CA ARG A 491 -11.27 4.10 -17.58
C ARG A 491 -10.62 2.77 -17.94
N VAL A 492 -11.12 1.68 -17.37
CA VAL A 492 -10.63 0.33 -17.67
C VAL A 492 -10.92 -0.03 -19.12
N ILE A 493 -12.12 0.28 -19.62
CA ILE A 493 -12.47 0.07 -21.03
C ILE A 493 -11.55 0.89 -21.93
N GLY A 494 -11.42 2.20 -21.69
CA GLY A 494 -10.58 3.07 -22.51
C GLY A 494 -9.10 2.67 -22.51
N ALA A 495 -8.54 2.31 -21.35
CA ALA A 495 -7.16 1.84 -21.24
C ALA A 495 -6.95 0.51 -21.96
N THR A 496 -7.93 -0.39 -21.89
CA THR A 496 -7.89 -1.69 -22.57
C THR A 496 -7.95 -1.50 -24.09
N LEU A 497 -8.91 -0.71 -24.58
CA LEU A 497 -9.04 -0.38 -26.01
C LEU A 497 -7.77 0.29 -26.55
N TYR A 498 -7.15 1.18 -25.77
CA TYR A 498 -5.87 1.79 -26.14
C TYR A 498 -4.76 0.75 -26.24
N ALA A 499 -4.58 -0.08 -25.21
CA ALA A 499 -3.51 -1.07 -25.17
C ALA A 499 -3.63 -2.11 -26.30
N VAL A 500 -4.85 -2.55 -26.64
CA VAL A 500 -5.05 -3.54 -27.72
C VAL A 500 -5.18 -2.90 -29.11
N SER A 501 -5.07 -1.58 -29.22
CA SER A 501 -5.19 -0.90 -30.51
C SER A 501 -4.02 -1.23 -31.44
N PRO A 502 -4.22 -1.22 -32.77
CA PRO A 502 -3.13 -1.43 -33.75
C PRO A 502 -1.95 -0.48 -33.52
N ALA A 503 -2.23 0.77 -33.14
CA ALA A 503 -1.20 1.77 -32.83
C ALA A 503 -0.24 1.34 -31.69
N VAL A 504 -0.65 0.45 -30.80
CA VAL A 504 0.16 -0.06 -29.67
C VAL A 504 0.68 -1.47 -29.95
N VAL A 505 -0.11 -2.31 -30.61
CA VAL A 505 0.26 -3.71 -30.91
C VAL A 505 1.24 -3.82 -32.08
N ASP A 506 1.12 -2.98 -33.11
CA ASP A 506 2.01 -3.06 -34.28
C ASP A 506 3.48 -2.75 -33.93
N PRO A 507 3.81 -1.71 -33.14
CA PRO A 507 5.19 -1.51 -32.70
C PRO A 507 5.74 -2.67 -31.86
N LEU A 508 4.89 -3.41 -31.16
CA LEU A 508 5.29 -4.60 -30.41
C LEU A 508 5.61 -5.76 -31.36
N ALA A 509 4.79 -5.97 -32.40
CA ALA A 509 4.99 -7.02 -33.39
C ALA A 509 6.30 -6.82 -34.18
N ASP A 510 6.62 -5.58 -34.55
CA ASP A 510 7.82 -5.25 -35.33
C ASP A 510 9.07 -5.01 -34.47
N GLY A 511 8.93 -4.96 -33.14
CA GLY A 511 9.99 -4.55 -32.22
C GLY A 511 10.49 -3.12 -32.47
N ARG A 512 9.57 -2.18 -32.70
CA ARG A 512 9.83 -0.74 -32.88
C ARG A 512 9.81 -0.01 -31.53
N VAL A 513 10.99 0.18 -30.94
CA VAL A 513 11.18 0.78 -29.60
C VAL A 513 10.60 2.19 -29.49
N GLY A 514 10.73 3.02 -30.53
CA GLY A 514 10.15 4.37 -30.54
C GLY A 514 8.62 4.36 -30.48
N GLY A 515 7.97 3.48 -31.24
CA GLY A 515 6.51 3.31 -31.19
C GLY A 515 6.03 2.78 -29.83
N LEU A 516 6.78 1.84 -29.25
CA LEU A 516 6.51 1.33 -27.90
C LEU A 516 6.67 2.41 -26.82
N ALA A 517 7.68 3.28 -26.95
CA ALA A 517 7.89 4.41 -26.05
C ALA A 517 6.72 5.41 -26.15
N VAL A 518 6.22 5.69 -27.35
CA VAL A 518 5.04 6.55 -27.56
C VAL A 518 3.81 5.92 -26.91
N ALA A 519 3.56 4.63 -27.17
CA ALA A 519 2.45 3.90 -26.57
C ALA A 519 2.49 3.93 -25.03
N ALA A 520 3.67 3.75 -24.44
CA ALA A 520 3.85 3.72 -23.00
C ALA A 520 3.74 5.11 -22.35
N LEU A 521 4.35 6.14 -22.96
CA LEU A 521 4.62 7.42 -22.30
C LEU A 521 3.66 8.56 -22.71
N LEU A 522 3.01 8.49 -23.88
CA LEU A 522 2.09 9.53 -24.33
C LEU A 522 0.92 9.76 -23.36
N PRO A 523 0.22 8.71 -22.86
CA PRO A 523 -0.85 8.91 -21.89
C PRO A 523 -0.35 9.55 -20.59
N ALA A 524 0.85 9.18 -20.14
CA ALA A 524 1.46 9.76 -18.95
C ALA A 524 1.79 11.25 -19.14
N ALA A 525 2.35 11.64 -20.28
CA ALA A 525 2.67 13.04 -20.59
C ALA A 525 1.41 13.92 -20.57
N LEU A 526 0.31 13.45 -21.18
CA LEU A 526 -0.98 14.14 -21.17
C LEU A 526 -1.53 14.30 -19.73
N ALA A 527 -1.54 13.21 -18.95
CA ALA A 527 -2.03 13.22 -17.58
C ALA A 527 -1.22 14.16 -16.66
N LEU A 528 0.11 14.13 -16.78
CA LEU A 528 1.02 14.98 -16.02
C LEU A 528 0.86 16.45 -16.39
N THR A 529 0.55 16.74 -17.66
CA THR A 529 0.30 18.11 -18.13
C THR A 529 -0.95 18.69 -17.52
N VAL A 530 -2.07 17.95 -17.54
CA VAL A 530 -3.30 18.36 -16.86
C VAL A 530 -3.06 18.53 -15.36
N ALA A 531 -2.42 17.57 -14.71
CA ALA A 531 -2.13 17.64 -13.28
C ALA A 531 -1.21 18.82 -12.90
N LEU A 532 -0.30 19.23 -13.78
CA LEU A 532 0.58 20.39 -13.57
C LEU A 532 -0.18 21.71 -13.73
N VAL A 533 -1.10 21.77 -14.70
CA VAL A 533 -1.99 22.92 -14.93
C VAL A 533 -3.00 23.08 -13.80
N ASP A 534 -3.58 21.99 -13.29
CA ASP A 534 -4.55 21.99 -12.20
C ASP A 534 -3.94 22.25 -10.81
N ALA A 535 -2.61 22.16 -10.68
CA ALA A 535 -1.95 22.33 -9.40
C ALA A 535 -2.15 23.74 -8.83
N GLY A 536 -2.76 23.82 -7.64
CA GLY A 536 -2.91 25.08 -6.90
C GLY A 536 -1.57 25.69 -6.46
N ASP A 537 -1.58 27.00 -6.20
CA ASP A 537 -0.36 27.77 -5.89
C ASP A 537 0.31 27.37 -4.57
N ASP A 538 -0.46 26.86 -3.61
CA ASP A 538 0.04 26.39 -2.31
C ASP A 538 0.70 25.00 -2.40
N ALA A 539 0.59 24.30 -3.52
CA ALA A 539 1.02 22.92 -3.68
C ALA A 539 2.44 22.78 -4.28
N ARG A 540 3.41 23.58 -3.81
CA ARG A 540 4.79 23.62 -4.37
C ARG A 540 5.43 22.25 -4.55
N ALA A 541 5.36 21.38 -3.54
CA ALA A 541 5.93 20.03 -3.60
C ALA A 541 5.27 19.17 -4.70
N ARG A 542 3.97 19.34 -4.94
CA ARG A 542 3.23 18.64 -5.99
C ARG A 542 3.63 19.16 -7.37
N VAL A 543 3.79 20.48 -7.53
CA VAL A 543 4.26 21.11 -8.77
C VAL A 543 5.65 20.60 -9.16
N TRP A 544 6.59 20.57 -8.21
CA TRP A 544 7.94 20.04 -8.44
C TRP A 544 7.92 18.57 -8.86
N HIS A 545 7.13 17.74 -8.17
CA HIS A 545 7.05 16.32 -8.48
C HIS A 545 6.42 16.05 -9.85
N THR A 546 5.26 16.65 -10.13
CA THR A 546 4.54 16.48 -11.40
C THR A 546 5.34 17.07 -12.56
N GLY A 547 5.91 18.26 -12.39
CA GLY A 547 6.76 18.91 -13.39
C GLY A 547 8.02 18.11 -13.69
N GLY A 548 8.72 17.60 -12.66
CA GLY A 548 9.89 16.75 -12.84
C GLY A 548 9.58 15.44 -13.57
N LEU A 549 8.45 14.79 -13.25
CA LEU A 549 8.01 13.60 -13.99
C LEU A 549 7.66 13.92 -15.45
N LEU A 550 7.03 15.07 -15.72
CA LEU A 550 6.73 15.50 -17.08
C LEU A 550 8.00 15.75 -17.88
N VAL A 551 9.00 16.43 -17.28
CA VAL A 551 10.33 16.65 -17.88
C VAL A 551 10.99 15.32 -18.28
N LEU A 552 11.03 14.34 -17.38
CA LEU A 552 11.61 13.03 -17.66
C LEU A 552 10.84 12.27 -18.75
N THR A 553 9.50 12.36 -18.73
CA THR A 553 8.65 11.72 -19.74
C THR A 553 8.87 12.32 -21.13
N LEU A 554 8.97 13.65 -21.21
CA LEU A 554 9.24 14.39 -22.44
C LEU A 554 10.64 14.12 -22.98
N ALA A 555 11.65 14.07 -22.10
CA ALA A 555 13.02 13.74 -22.48
C ALA A 555 13.11 12.30 -23.03
N ALA A 556 12.41 11.35 -22.40
CA ALA A 556 12.35 9.97 -22.87
C ALA A 556 11.62 9.83 -24.22
N LEU A 557 10.47 10.49 -24.38
CA LEU A 557 9.75 10.54 -25.66
C LEU A 557 10.58 11.19 -26.76
N GLY A 558 11.20 12.34 -26.47
CA GLY A 558 11.98 13.08 -27.46
C GLY A 558 13.23 12.34 -27.91
N SER A 559 13.88 11.58 -27.02
CA SER A 559 15.06 10.78 -27.38
C SER A 559 14.72 9.48 -28.10
N LEU A 560 13.69 8.75 -27.65
CA LEU A 560 13.32 7.43 -28.23
C LEU A 560 12.42 7.54 -29.46
N ALA A 561 11.64 8.62 -29.57
CA ALA A 561 10.67 8.84 -30.64
C ALA A 561 10.62 10.32 -31.05
N PRO A 562 11.73 10.90 -31.55
CA PRO A 562 11.80 12.31 -31.92
C PRO A 562 10.75 12.71 -32.96
N SER A 563 10.37 11.80 -33.87
CA SER A 563 9.36 12.05 -34.91
C SER A 563 7.94 12.21 -34.35
N ALA A 564 7.68 11.76 -33.11
CA ALA A 564 6.40 11.91 -32.44
C ALA A 564 6.26 13.24 -31.67
N LEU A 565 7.35 14.01 -31.51
CA LEU A 565 7.34 15.27 -30.75
C LEU A 565 6.29 16.29 -31.23
N PRO A 566 6.02 16.49 -32.54
CA PRO A 566 4.99 17.42 -32.98
C PRO A 566 3.59 17.01 -32.51
N VAL A 567 3.28 15.72 -32.56
CA VAL A 567 1.99 15.15 -32.12
C VAL A 567 1.85 15.24 -30.60
N VAL A 568 2.92 14.93 -29.87
CA VAL A 568 2.99 15.12 -28.41
C VAL A 568 2.75 16.59 -28.08
N ALA A 569 3.47 17.52 -28.71
CA ALA A 569 3.33 18.95 -28.47
C ALA A 569 1.90 19.46 -28.73
N ALA A 570 1.28 19.04 -29.84
CA ALA A 570 -0.12 19.38 -30.14
C ALA A 570 -1.08 18.86 -29.05
N GLY A 571 -0.93 17.59 -28.64
CA GLY A 571 -1.73 17.00 -27.56
C GLY A 571 -1.55 17.72 -26.22
N LEU A 572 -0.32 18.12 -25.89
CA LEU A 572 -0.02 18.86 -24.66
C LEU A 572 -0.61 20.27 -24.66
N VAL A 573 -0.55 20.97 -25.80
CA VAL A 573 -1.17 22.30 -25.95
C VAL A 573 -2.69 22.22 -25.78
N LEU A 574 -3.34 21.23 -26.39
CA LEU A 574 -4.78 20.99 -26.23
C LEU A 574 -5.14 20.67 -24.78
N ALA A 575 -4.39 19.76 -24.13
CA ALA A 575 -4.61 19.38 -22.74
C ALA A 575 -4.41 20.57 -21.77
N ALA A 576 -3.39 21.40 -22.01
CA ALA A 576 -3.13 22.59 -21.23
C ALA A 576 -4.22 23.65 -21.43
N GLY A 577 -4.65 23.88 -22.68
CA GLY A 577 -5.71 24.83 -23.01
C GLY A 577 -7.03 24.48 -22.33
N ALA A 578 -7.37 23.20 -22.24
CA ALA A 578 -8.59 22.71 -21.58
C ALA A 578 -8.60 22.92 -20.05
N GLY A 579 -7.44 22.86 -19.39
CA GLY A 579 -7.31 23.04 -17.93
C GLY A 579 -7.00 24.48 -17.47
N MET A 580 -6.77 25.41 -18.41
CA MET A 580 -6.36 26.77 -18.07
C MET A 580 -7.53 27.63 -17.58
N THR A 581 -7.33 28.30 -16.46
CA THR A 581 -8.33 29.24 -15.89
C THR A 581 -7.83 30.68 -16.03
N ALA A 582 -8.75 31.61 -16.36
CA ALA A 582 -8.38 33.01 -16.65
C ALA A 582 -7.57 33.66 -15.52
N GLY A 583 -7.89 33.36 -14.25
CA GLY A 583 -7.21 33.92 -13.08
C GLY A 583 -5.81 33.36 -12.80
N ARG A 584 -5.43 32.20 -13.35
CA ARG A 584 -4.12 31.54 -13.10
C ARG A 584 -3.31 31.27 -14.36
N ARG A 585 -3.82 31.68 -15.53
CA ARG A 585 -3.25 31.38 -16.85
C ARG A 585 -1.75 31.68 -16.93
N ARG A 586 -1.28 32.82 -16.40
CA ARG A 586 0.14 33.20 -16.47
C ARG A 586 1.06 32.20 -15.73
N ALA A 587 0.65 31.76 -14.54
CA ALA A 587 1.40 30.78 -13.76
C ALA A 587 1.32 29.36 -14.34
N GLN A 588 0.16 28.99 -14.90
CA GLN A 588 -0.02 27.71 -15.58
C GLN A 588 0.84 27.61 -16.85
N VAL A 589 0.83 28.66 -17.68
CA VAL A 589 1.67 28.77 -18.89
C VAL A 589 3.15 28.71 -18.53
N SER A 590 3.59 29.46 -17.51
CA SER A 590 5.01 29.49 -17.16
C SER A 590 5.51 28.13 -16.65
N ARG A 591 4.74 27.43 -15.82
CA ARG A 591 5.08 26.08 -15.35
C ARG A 591 5.22 25.09 -16.49
N LEU A 592 4.27 25.10 -17.43
CA LEU A 592 4.31 24.23 -18.60
C LEU A 592 5.48 24.57 -19.51
N ALA A 593 5.72 25.86 -19.78
CA ALA A 593 6.84 26.31 -20.60
C ALA A 593 8.18 25.87 -20.00
N VAL A 594 8.36 25.99 -18.68
CA VAL A 594 9.55 25.51 -17.98
C VAL A 594 9.69 23.99 -18.09
N ALA A 595 8.62 23.22 -17.89
CA ALA A 595 8.67 21.76 -18.01
C ALA A 595 9.01 21.29 -19.43
N VAL A 596 8.42 21.91 -20.46
CA VAL A 596 8.72 21.62 -21.86
C VAL A 596 10.15 22.02 -22.21
N ALA A 597 10.59 23.23 -21.81
CA ALA A 597 11.94 23.70 -22.04
C ALA A 597 12.99 22.82 -21.34
N ALA A 598 12.74 22.38 -20.11
CA ALA A 598 13.65 21.50 -19.39
C ALA A 598 13.67 20.06 -19.95
N GLY A 599 12.55 19.56 -20.47
CA GLY A 599 12.45 18.21 -21.03
C GLY A 599 12.98 18.09 -22.46
N VAL A 600 12.70 19.08 -23.31
CA VAL A 600 13.04 19.07 -24.74
C VAL A 600 14.25 19.94 -25.07
N GLY A 601 14.49 21.01 -24.31
CA GLY A 601 15.59 21.96 -24.54
C GLY A 601 16.97 21.30 -24.67
N PRO A 602 17.37 20.37 -23.78
CA PRO A 602 18.64 19.65 -23.90
C PRO A 602 18.76 18.81 -25.18
N LEU A 603 17.63 18.42 -25.79
CA LEU A 603 17.59 17.64 -27.03
C LEU A 603 17.67 18.51 -28.28
N VAL A 604 17.44 19.83 -28.18
CA VAL A 604 17.35 20.74 -29.34
C VAL A 604 18.59 20.67 -30.25
N PRO A 605 19.83 20.69 -29.74
CA PRO A 605 21.01 20.59 -30.61
C PRO A 605 21.04 19.31 -31.46
N TRP A 606 20.65 18.18 -30.88
CA TRP A 606 20.53 16.91 -31.60
C TRP A 606 19.36 16.89 -32.58
N LEU A 607 18.18 17.41 -32.18
CA LEU A 607 17.00 17.50 -33.04
C LEU A 607 17.24 18.38 -34.27
N VAL A 608 17.98 19.50 -34.12
CA VAL A 608 18.37 20.37 -35.23
C VAL A 608 19.29 19.61 -36.20
N GLY A 609 20.27 18.87 -35.68
CA GLY A 609 21.13 18.02 -36.50
C GLY A 609 20.34 16.96 -37.28
N LEU A 610 19.35 16.33 -36.64
CA LEU A 610 18.49 15.33 -37.26
C LEU A 610 17.62 15.91 -38.39
N VAL A 611 17.10 17.13 -38.22
CA VAL A 611 16.33 17.83 -39.26
C VAL A 611 17.22 18.22 -40.44
N GLN A 612 18.43 18.72 -40.16
CA GLN A 612 19.39 19.12 -41.18
C GLN A 612 19.89 17.94 -42.01
N ALA A 613 20.05 16.78 -41.38
CA ALA A 613 20.46 15.55 -42.05
C ALA A 613 19.28 14.77 -42.68
N GLY A 614 18.05 15.29 -42.63
CA GLY A 614 16.85 14.63 -43.14
C GLY A 614 16.42 13.43 -42.28
N TRP A 615 15.17 13.42 -41.79
CA TRP A 615 14.64 12.39 -40.89
C TRP A 615 14.84 10.93 -41.37
N ALA A 616 14.92 10.71 -42.67
CA ALA A 616 15.11 9.41 -43.31
C ALA A 616 16.60 9.07 -43.58
N GLU A 617 17.47 10.06 -43.70
CA GLU A 617 18.90 9.90 -44.04
C GLU A 617 19.81 10.00 -42.79
N ALA A 618 19.33 10.62 -41.70
CA ALA A 618 20.08 10.88 -40.47
C ALA A 618 20.11 9.72 -39.46
N VAL A 619 19.33 8.66 -39.69
CA VAL A 619 19.20 7.55 -38.74
C VAL A 619 19.92 6.32 -39.32
N PRO A 620 21.04 5.86 -38.72
CA PRO A 620 21.81 4.73 -39.24
C PRO A 620 20.92 3.49 -39.45
N ALA A 621 21.07 2.83 -40.60
CA ALA A 621 20.45 1.54 -40.88
C ALA A 621 20.75 0.56 -39.71
N GLY A 622 19.70 0.20 -38.95
CA GLY A 622 19.81 -0.59 -37.71
C GLY A 622 19.41 0.17 -36.43
N SER A 623 19.15 1.47 -36.51
CA SER A 623 18.49 2.25 -35.47
C SER A 623 17.25 2.93 -36.05
N LEU A 624 16.09 2.73 -35.41
CA LEU A 624 14.87 3.53 -35.56
C LEU A 624 14.48 3.92 -37.00
N GLU A 625 13.88 3.01 -37.76
CA GLU A 625 13.13 3.44 -38.96
C GLU A 625 12.09 4.51 -38.58
N PRO A 626 12.08 5.67 -39.26
CA PRO A 626 11.16 6.73 -38.92
C PRO A 626 9.72 6.32 -39.25
N THR A 627 8.90 6.11 -38.22
CA THR A 627 7.44 6.19 -38.39
C THR A 627 7.10 7.59 -38.89
N ALA A 628 6.51 7.69 -40.08
CA ALA A 628 6.04 8.96 -40.59
C ALA A 628 4.99 9.53 -39.62
N TRP A 629 4.99 10.85 -39.41
CA TRP A 629 4.12 11.51 -38.43
C TRP A 629 2.63 11.17 -38.63
N TRP A 630 2.19 10.94 -39.87
CA TRP A 630 0.83 10.52 -40.20
C TRP A 630 0.56 9.05 -39.85
N GLN A 631 1.55 8.15 -39.93
CA GLN A 631 1.43 6.75 -39.48
C GLN A 631 1.29 6.69 -37.97
N ALA A 632 2.02 7.55 -37.25
CA ALA A 632 1.89 7.70 -35.80
C ALA A 632 0.53 8.29 -35.38
N LEU A 633 -0.07 9.14 -36.21
CA LEU A 633 -1.41 9.73 -36.00
C LEU A 633 -2.57 8.78 -36.35
N THR A 634 -2.35 7.86 -37.30
CA THR A 634 -3.41 6.99 -37.85
C THR A 634 -3.35 5.56 -37.34
N GLY A 635 -2.25 5.15 -36.71
CA GLY A 635 -2.05 3.77 -36.26
C GLY A 635 -2.02 2.76 -37.40
N MET A 636 -1.73 3.21 -38.63
CA MET A 636 -1.74 2.37 -39.82
C MET A 636 -0.33 1.85 -40.15
N PRO A 637 -0.19 0.56 -40.52
CA PRO A 637 1.08 -0.02 -40.89
C PRO A 637 1.61 0.57 -42.20
N GLY A 638 2.94 0.60 -42.35
CA GLY A 638 3.58 0.91 -43.62
C GLY A 638 3.21 -0.17 -44.65
N GLY A 639 2.49 0.21 -45.71
CA GLY A 639 2.25 -0.70 -46.84
C GLY A 639 0.97 -0.53 -47.66
N ALA A 640 -0.03 0.27 -47.27
CA ALA A 640 -1.26 0.42 -48.08
C ALA A 640 -1.18 1.61 -49.06
N PRO A 641 -1.09 1.40 -50.40
CA PRO A 641 -0.67 2.46 -51.33
C PRO A 641 -1.70 3.54 -51.66
N MET A 642 -2.99 3.41 -51.30
CA MET A 642 -4.01 4.36 -51.78
C MET A 642 -5.10 4.80 -50.78
N VAL A 643 -5.19 4.22 -49.59
CA VAL A 643 -6.26 4.55 -48.61
C VAL A 643 -5.76 5.40 -47.43
N GLY A 644 -4.45 5.47 -47.21
CA GLY A 644 -3.83 6.14 -46.06
C GLY A 644 -4.05 7.65 -45.99
N GLY A 645 -4.23 8.33 -47.13
CA GLY A 645 -4.46 9.78 -47.19
C GLY A 645 -5.87 10.16 -46.72
N ALA A 646 -6.91 9.56 -47.32
CA ALA A 646 -8.30 9.92 -47.04
C ALA A 646 -8.78 9.48 -45.66
N ALA A 647 -8.37 8.29 -45.19
CA ALA A 647 -8.70 7.82 -43.86
C ALA A 647 -7.96 8.61 -42.77
N GLY A 648 -6.69 8.97 -42.98
CA GLY A 648 -5.93 9.82 -42.07
C GLY A 648 -6.47 11.25 -42.00
N ILE A 649 -6.90 11.79 -43.14
CA ILE A 649 -7.61 13.08 -43.21
C ILE A 649 -8.95 12.98 -42.48
N ALA A 650 -9.71 11.91 -42.64
CA ALA A 650 -11.00 11.73 -41.95
C ALA A 650 -10.83 11.65 -40.42
N THR A 651 -9.82 10.92 -39.92
CA THR A 651 -9.51 10.86 -38.48
C THR A 651 -8.99 12.20 -37.96
N ALA A 652 -8.12 12.89 -38.70
CA ALA A 652 -7.63 14.21 -38.32
C ALA A 652 -8.74 15.28 -38.32
N VAL A 653 -9.65 15.24 -39.30
CA VAL A 653 -10.83 16.10 -39.38
C VAL A 653 -11.82 15.79 -38.25
N ALA A 654 -12.02 14.53 -37.89
CA ALA A 654 -12.86 14.15 -36.76
C ALA A 654 -12.27 14.61 -35.41
N VAL A 655 -10.96 14.45 -35.21
CA VAL A 655 -10.26 14.95 -34.01
C VAL A 655 -10.31 16.47 -33.94
N ALA A 656 -10.09 17.17 -35.07
CA ALA A 656 -10.19 18.62 -35.14
C ALA A 656 -11.62 19.12 -34.89
N ALA A 657 -12.64 18.46 -35.45
CA ALA A 657 -14.04 18.80 -35.23
C ALA A 657 -14.47 18.60 -33.76
N VAL A 658 -13.99 17.54 -33.12
CA VAL A 658 -14.23 17.29 -31.68
C VAL A 658 -13.52 18.32 -30.80
N ALA A 659 -12.28 18.69 -31.14
CA ALA A 659 -11.55 19.74 -30.45
C ALA A 659 -12.22 21.11 -30.58
N VAL A 660 -12.69 21.46 -31.78
CA VAL A 660 -13.44 22.71 -32.04
C VAL A 660 -14.79 22.71 -31.32
N ALA A 661 -15.52 21.59 -31.33
CA ALA A 661 -16.79 21.47 -30.60
C ALA A 661 -16.60 21.59 -29.08
N ALA A 662 -15.56 20.97 -28.52
CA ALA A 662 -15.24 21.06 -27.09
C ALA A 662 -14.86 22.49 -26.65
N VAL A 663 -14.20 23.25 -27.53
CA VAL A 663 -13.86 24.67 -27.32
C VAL A 663 -15.10 25.56 -27.47
N ALA A 664 -15.96 25.28 -28.46
CA ALA A 664 -17.12 26.12 -28.77
C ALA A 664 -18.28 25.99 -27.76
N THR A 665 -18.50 24.82 -27.16
CA THR A 665 -19.67 24.60 -26.27
C THR A 665 -19.39 24.83 -24.79
N GLY A 666 -18.13 25.02 -24.41
CA GLY A 666 -17.70 25.01 -23.01
C GLY A 666 -17.80 23.61 -22.38
N LEU A 667 -16.81 23.24 -21.57
CA LEU A 667 -16.55 21.89 -21.05
C LEU A 667 -17.61 21.32 -20.06
N ARG A 668 -18.85 21.80 -20.05
CA ARG A 668 -19.92 21.33 -19.15
C ARG A 668 -20.81 20.21 -19.72
N GLN A 669 -20.70 19.84 -21.01
CA GLN A 669 -21.52 18.77 -21.63
C GLN A 669 -20.68 17.63 -22.25
N TRP A 670 -19.80 17.03 -21.44
CA TRP A 670 -18.94 15.88 -21.78
C TRP A 670 -19.64 14.60 -22.36
N PRO A 671 -20.93 14.29 -22.12
CA PRO A 671 -21.57 13.10 -22.72
C PRO A 671 -21.57 13.11 -24.26
N SER A 672 -21.61 14.28 -24.89
CA SER A 672 -21.62 14.45 -26.35
C SER A 672 -20.25 14.21 -26.98
N VAL A 673 -19.17 14.51 -26.24
CA VAL A 673 -17.78 14.24 -26.66
C VAL A 673 -17.46 12.75 -26.58
N VAL A 674 -18.02 12.05 -25.58
CA VAL A 674 -17.95 10.58 -25.47
C VAL A 674 -18.80 9.90 -26.56
N ALA A 675 -19.97 10.45 -26.88
CA ALA A 675 -20.75 9.99 -28.04
C ALA A 675 -20.01 10.20 -29.36
N GLY A 676 -19.26 11.30 -29.51
CA GLY A 676 -18.39 11.56 -30.67
C GLY A 676 -17.19 10.61 -30.77
N LEU A 677 -16.49 10.33 -29.67
CA LEU A 677 -15.42 9.34 -29.62
C LEU A 677 -15.94 7.91 -29.85
N GLY A 678 -17.15 7.60 -29.38
CA GLY A 678 -17.87 6.36 -29.67
C GLY A 678 -18.24 6.23 -31.15
N LEU A 679 -18.73 7.30 -31.79
CA LEU A 679 -19.01 7.34 -33.24
C LEU A 679 -17.75 7.23 -34.09
N VAL A 680 -16.61 7.75 -33.64
CA VAL A 680 -15.31 7.59 -34.30
C VAL A 680 -14.78 6.17 -34.15
N ALA A 681 -14.94 5.54 -32.98
CA ALA A 681 -14.56 4.13 -32.77
C ALA A 681 -15.49 3.16 -33.53
N VAL A 682 -16.79 3.42 -33.56
CA VAL A 682 -17.79 2.67 -34.33
C VAL A 682 -17.62 2.91 -35.84
N GLY A 683 -17.25 4.12 -36.25
CA GLY A 683 -16.96 4.46 -37.64
C GLY A 683 -15.65 3.84 -38.14
N ALA A 684 -14.58 3.87 -37.33
CA ALA A 684 -13.32 3.22 -37.65
C ALA A 684 -13.44 1.68 -37.64
N GLY A 685 -14.20 1.12 -36.69
CA GLY A 685 -14.54 -0.31 -36.65
C GLY A 685 -15.47 -0.73 -37.79
N GLY A 686 -16.44 0.11 -38.16
CA GLY A 686 -17.38 -0.12 -39.27
C GLY A 686 -16.70 -0.02 -40.64
N LEU A 687 -15.71 0.86 -40.79
CA LEU A 687 -14.86 0.95 -41.99
C LEU A 687 -13.87 -0.21 -42.09
N ALA A 688 -13.32 -0.69 -40.96
CA ALA A 688 -12.51 -1.91 -40.93
C ALA A 688 -13.33 -3.17 -41.23
N TRP A 689 -14.60 -3.20 -40.79
CA TRP A 689 -15.57 -4.25 -41.10
C TRP A 689 -16.03 -4.21 -42.57
N LEU A 690 -16.32 -3.03 -43.13
CA LEU A 690 -16.60 -2.84 -44.56
C LEU A 690 -15.40 -3.21 -45.45
N ALA A 691 -14.18 -2.96 -44.99
CA ALA A 691 -12.95 -3.36 -45.67
C ALA A 691 -12.68 -4.87 -45.62
N THR A 692 -13.34 -5.60 -44.71
CA THR A 692 -13.26 -7.07 -44.58
C THR A 692 -14.47 -7.79 -45.19
N GLU A 693 -15.62 -7.15 -45.34
CA GLU A 693 -16.82 -7.68 -46.04
C GLU A 693 -16.82 -7.41 -47.55
N LEU A 694 -16.08 -6.40 -48.05
CA LEU A 694 -15.88 -6.15 -49.48
C LEU A 694 -14.81 -7.07 -50.12
N ASP A 695 -14.88 -8.36 -49.83
CA ASP A 695 -13.91 -9.41 -50.18
C ASP A 695 -13.46 -9.42 -51.67
N ILE A 696 -12.12 -9.46 -51.87
CA ILE A 696 -11.38 -10.42 -52.74
C ILE A 696 -11.28 -10.18 -54.26
N THR A 697 -10.04 -9.90 -54.72
CA THR A 697 -9.02 -10.87 -55.22
C THR A 697 -7.68 -10.10 -55.29
N ALA A 698 -6.49 -10.56 -54.89
CA ALA A 698 -5.92 -11.74 -54.28
C ALA A 698 -4.71 -11.23 -53.45
N VAL A 699 -4.36 -11.82 -52.30
CA VAL A 699 -3.19 -12.72 -52.19
C VAL A 699 -3.48 -13.73 -51.08
N SER A 700 -3.43 -15.01 -51.45
CA SER A 700 -3.60 -16.15 -50.55
C SER A 700 -2.33 -16.44 -49.72
N PRO A 701 -2.43 -17.25 -48.65
CA PRO A 701 -1.42 -17.47 -47.60
C PRO A 701 -0.17 -18.31 -47.99
N ALA A 702 0.32 -18.23 -49.23
CA ALA A 702 1.29 -19.18 -49.79
C ALA A 702 2.76 -18.69 -49.89
N ALA A 703 3.13 -17.50 -49.41
CA ALA A 703 4.51 -17.00 -49.52
C ALA A 703 5.35 -17.26 -48.25
N LEU A 704 5.31 -18.50 -47.76
CA LEU A 704 6.40 -19.12 -47.01
C LEU A 704 6.98 -20.20 -47.92
N LEU A 705 8.31 -20.22 -48.06
CA LEU A 705 9.19 -21.34 -48.45
C LEU A 705 9.97 -21.21 -49.78
N ILE A 706 11.30 -21.22 -49.60
CA ILE A 706 12.37 -21.79 -50.45
C ILE A 706 12.99 -20.89 -51.55
N ALA A 707 14.34 -20.84 -51.47
CA ALA A 707 15.38 -20.33 -52.40
C ALA A 707 15.62 -18.80 -52.37
N ALA A 708 16.81 -18.27 -52.06
CA ALA A 708 18.17 -18.82 -52.05
C ALA A 708 19.03 -18.24 -50.90
#